data_AF-A0A9R0G5G3-F1
#
_entry.id   AF-A0A9R0G5G3-F1
#
_cell.length_a   1.000
_cell.length_b   1.000
_cell.length_c   1.000
_cell.angle_alpha   90.00
_cell.angle_beta   90.00
_cell.angle_gamma   90.00
#
_symmetry.space_group_name_H-M   'P 1'
#
loop_
_entity.id
_entity.type
_entity.pdbx_description
1 polymer ?
#
loop_
_entity_poly.entity_id
_entity_poly.type
_entity_poly.pdbx_seq_one_letter_code
_entity_poly.pdbx_strand_id
1 'polypeptide(L)'
;MEAALKRYFGYTGFRPYQREIVDTIMQGRDCLVVMATGSGKSMCYQIPPLVAKKTAVVVSPLLSLMQDQVMSLKQHGVRSEYLGSTQMNSSVSSEAEKGMYDVLYMTPEKAIALPSRFWSNLQASGICLFAIDEAHCISEWGHDFRPEYKQLHLLREHLLGVPFVALTATATERVRGDIANSLNLSNPHVAIGSFDRPNLFYGVKSYNRSMSFISELVKDVSKNCTVGGSTIIYCTTIRDTEQVHEAMITAGIKANIYHGKMGSKAREESHRSFVRDEVLVMVATIAFGMGIDKPDVRCVIHYGCPKSLESYYQESGRCGRDGLPSVCWLYYQRSDFAKADFYCSEATNATQRNAIMDSFMAAQKYCLLATCRRKSLLQYFGEERYTDCGNCDNCTGTKNERDLSKESFLLLSCVKSCGGRWGLNMPVDVLRGSRVKKILEKNYDKLPMHAMGKDYPPNWWKALGSLLMAHGYLKETVSDGFRLVSVSPKGVKFLSDGGTPLVLQLTEEMIGQEEQGSSQNKEGGLNPLTTAESEKISEEELKLYQMLLNVRMKLAQDIGTAPYAICGDQTLRHFAKIRPSTGARLANIDGVNQHFISRYSGTFVQNIAQLSKQLNLSLDDSSGVEDMMSVPKPVNNSLPRNLGDAKFTSWELWQKQEYSFKKIAHFRRAVPIKEQTVISYILDAARDGCEMNWNRFFEETGLTPEIASQIRLAIAKVGSRERMKPIKEELPENVTYEMIKIFFAADDLGVLEKTSGNTPTDRAPAQTAESAKPYSHGSEAPEKGDQGDPVIISGVCDSSPLTKRSQTDGTPLPADEPVMKLQKIDEQGTEPTAPNVATEDAILELAASRNGVSLEDAVKHFSGSKRESVVEMLESLRCSFAVYMKNGCYLVL
;
A
#
# COMPACT_ATOMS: atom_id res chain seq x y z
N MET A 1 22.94 5.21 -13.80
CA MET A 1 21.55 5.73 -13.93
C MET A 1 21.31 7.02 -13.14
N GLU A 2 21.97 7.19 -12.00
CA GLU A 2 21.98 8.33 -11.07
C GLU A 2 22.00 9.71 -11.76
N ALA A 3 22.79 9.86 -12.84
CA ALA A 3 22.82 11.10 -13.62
C ALA A 3 21.47 11.47 -14.28
N ALA A 4 20.66 10.48 -14.70
CA ALA A 4 19.30 10.72 -15.20
C ALA A 4 18.34 11.02 -14.05
N LEU A 5 18.45 10.29 -12.93
CA LEU A 5 17.65 10.52 -11.72
C LEU A 5 17.82 11.96 -11.22
N LYS A 6 19.06 12.43 -11.02
CA LYS A 6 19.34 13.80 -10.58
C LYS A 6 18.95 14.85 -11.64
N ARG A 7 19.26 14.63 -12.93
CA ARG A 7 18.97 15.60 -14.00
C ARG A 7 17.47 15.86 -14.17
N TYR A 8 16.67 14.80 -14.25
CA TYR A 8 15.25 14.90 -14.59
C TYR A 8 14.37 15.02 -13.36
N PHE A 9 14.67 14.33 -12.26
CA PHE A 9 13.81 14.30 -11.06
C PHE A 9 14.41 15.00 -9.83
N GLY A 10 15.66 15.47 -9.89
CA GLY A 10 16.31 16.20 -8.81
C GLY A 10 16.75 15.35 -7.60
N TYR A 11 16.46 14.05 -7.59
CA TYR A 11 16.82 13.16 -6.48
C TYR A 11 18.31 12.78 -6.51
N THR A 12 18.94 12.80 -5.34
CA THR A 12 20.36 12.47 -5.12
C THR A 12 20.64 10.96 -5.16
N GLY A 13 19.66 10.11 -4.86
CA GLY A 13 19.82 8.65 -4.84
C GLY A 13 18.51 7.88 -4.97
N PHE A 14 18.60 6.60 -5.31
CA PHE A 14 17.46 5.69 -5.40
C PHE A 14 16.97 5.26 -4.01
N ARG A 15 15.65 5.10 -3.86
CA ARG A 15 15.04 4.40 -2.71
C ARG A 15 15.30 2.88 -2.83
N PRO A 16 15.13 2.10 -1.74
CA PRO A 16 15.30 0.64 -1.78
C PRO A 16 14.52 -0.03 -2.92
N TYR A 17 15.09 -1.11 -3.46
CA TYR A 17 14.64 -1.89 -4.63
C TYR A 17 14.59 -1.13 -5.98
N GLN A 18 14.39 0.19 -6.02
CA GLN A 18 14.27 0.94 -7.28
C GLN A 18 15.48 0.73 -8.21
N ARG A 19 16.71 0.78 -7.66
CA ARG A 19 17.93 0.56 -8.45
C ARG A 19 17.97 -0.84 -9.06
N GLU A 20 17.78 -1.87 -8.22
CA GLU A 20 17.78 -3.28 -8.61
C GLU A 20 16.77 -3.58 -9.72
N ILE A 21 15.56 -3.03 -9.60
CA ILE A 21 14.50 -3.15 -10.60
C ILE A 21 14.91 -2.44 -11.91
N VAL A 22 15.41 -1.20 -11.86
CA VAL A 22 15.86 -0.48 -13.06
C VAL A 22 17.03 -1.18 -13.74
N ASP A 23 18.04 -1.63 -12.97
CA ASP A 23 19.17 -2.42 -13.47
C ASP A 23 18.70 -3.72 -14.17
N THR A 24 17.68 -4.40 -13.61
CA THR A 24 17.12 -5.63 -14.18
C THR A 24 16.29 -5.39 -15.45
N ILE A 25 15.50 -4.32 -15.48
CA ILE A 25 14.75 -3.90 -16.70
C ILE A 25 15.73 -3.53 -17.81
N MET A 26 16.82 -2.82 -17.49
CA MET A 26 17.87 -2.45 -18.45
C MET A 26 18.66 -3.66 -18.99
N GLN A 27 18.60 -4.82 -18.32
CA GLN A 27 19.12 -6.10 -18.81
C GLN A 27 18.14 -6.84 -19.74
N GLY A 28 16.93 -6.28 -19.98
CA GLY A 28 15.92 -6.90 -20.85
C GLY A 28 15.12 -8.03 -20.20
N ARG A 29 15.11 -8.14 -18.87
CA ARG A 29 14.40 -9.19 -18.13
C ARG A 29 13.01 -8.73 -17.66
N ASP A 30 12.01 -9.59 -17.84
CA ASP A 30 10.67 -9.40 -17.28
C ASP A 30 10.70 -9.19 -15.75
N CYS A 31 9.79 -8.39 -15.22
CA CYS A 31 9.76 -8.02 -13.81
C CYS A 31 8.33 -8.05 -13.24
N LEU A 32 8.20 -8.51 -12.00
CA LEU A 32 6.99 -8.42 -11.19
C LEU A 32 7.32 -7.64 -9.90
N VAL A 33 6.79 -6.43 -9.78
CA VAL A 33 7.14 -5.45 -8.76
C VAL A 33 5.95 -5.19 -7.84
N VAL A 34 6.05 -5.64 -6.59
CA VAL A 34 5.08 -5.35 -5.53
C VAL A 34 5.75 -4.45 -4.50
N MET A 35 5.31 -3.20 -4.40
CA MET A 35 5.86 -2.21 -3.46
C MET A 35 4.73 -1.28 -2.98
N ALA A 36 4.85 -0.73 -1.78
CA ALA A 36 3.85 0.17 -1.19
C ALA A 36 3.39 1.31 -2.12
N THR A 37 2.20 1.86 -1.83
CA THR A 37 1.79 3.18 -2.31
C THR A 37 2.82 4.23 -1.91
N GLY A 38 3.11 5.22 -2.75
CA GLY A 38 4.11 6.26 -2.43
C GLY A 38 5.58 5.80 -2.33
N SER A 39 5.89 4.50 -2.48
CA SER A 39 7.27 3.98 -2.48
C SER A 39 8.13 4.54 -3.63
N GLY A 40 7.50 4.96 -4.73
CA GLY A 40 8.16 5.48 -5.93
C GLY A 40 8.24 4.49 -7.09
N LYS A 41 7.29 3.54 -7.20
CA LYS A 41 7.19 2.56 -8.30
C LYS A 41 7.35 3.18 -9.69
N SER A 42 6.83 4.38 -9.92
CA SER A 42 6.88 5.05 -11.23
C SER A 42 8.32 5.30 -11.71
N MET A 43 9.28 5.53 -10.81
CA MET A 43 10.70 5.67 -11.17
C MET A 43 11.26 4.42 -11.85
N CYS A 44 10.74 3.23 -11.50
CA CYS A 44 11.20 1.95 -12.06
C CYS A 44 10.94 1.84 -13.56
N TYR A 45 9.89 2.47 -14.09
CA TYR A 45 9.59 2.51 -15.53
C TYR A 45 9.86 3.87 -16.20
N GLN A 46 9.95 4.96 -15.43
CA GLN A 46 10.25 6.31 -15.96
C GLN A 46 11.76 6.58 -16.11
N ILE A 47 12.65 5.92 -15.36
CA ILE A 47 14.11 6.07 -15.49
C ILE A 47 14.70 5.34 -16.71
N PRO A 48 14.36 4.06 -17.00
CA PRO A 48 14.92 3.32 -18.14
C PRO A 48 14.92 4.06 -19.50
N PRO A 49 13.81 4.68 -19.97
CA PRO A 49 13.80 5.34 -21.29
C PRO A 49 14.77 6.53 -21.35
N LEU A 50 14.92 7.26 -20.25
CA LEU A 50 15.83 8.40 -20.13
C LEU A 50 17.31 7.99 -20.17
N VAL A 51 17.61 6.72 -19.87
CA VAL A 51 18.95 6.12 -19.96
C VAL A 51 19.15 5.45 -21.32
N ALA A 52 18.20 4.61 -21.75
CA ALA A 52 18.24 3.84 -22.99
C ALA A 52 18.07 4.68 -24.28
N LYS A 53 17.53 5.90 -24.16
CA LYS A 53 17.14 6.77 -25.29
C LYS A 53 16.18 6.09 -26.27
N LYS A 54 15.21 5.40 -25.70
CA LYS A 54 14.13 4.63 -26.33
C LYS A 54 12.82 4.91 -25.61
N THR A 55 11.68 4.64 -26.23
CA THR A 55 10.36 4.83 -25.61
C THR A 55 10.10 3.74 -24.56
N ALA A 56 9.56 4.12 -23.40
CA ALA A 56 8.84 3.22 -22.51
C ALA A 56 7.34 3.32 -22.80
N VAL A 57 6.68 2.18 -22.96
CA VAL A 57 5.21 2.12 -23.06
C VAL A 57 4.65 1.76 -21.69
N VAL A 58 3.62 2.47 -21.23
CA VAL A 58 3.01 2.26 -19.91
C VAL A 58 1.50 2.10 -20.06
N VAL A 59 0.99 0.90 -19.77
CA VAL A 59 -0.44 0.65 -19.60
C VAL A 59 -0.87 1.04 -18.19
N SER A 60 -1.96 1.78 -18.07
CA SER A 60 -2.50 2.27 -16.80
C SER A 60 -4.04 2.24 -16.82
N PRO A 61 -4.74 1.94 -15.70
CA PRO A 61 -6.18 1.65 -15.74
C PRO A 61 -7.06 2.89 -15.82
N LEU A 62 -6.51 4.10 -15.65
CA LEU A 62 -7.30 5.33 -15.57
C LEU A 62 -6.66 6.51 -16.31
N LEU A 63 -7.50 7.17 -17.12
CA LEU A 63 -7.15 8.38 -17.85
C LEU A 63 -6.61 9.51 -16.96
N SER A 64 -7.22 9.74 -15.79
CA SER A 64 -6.77 10.79 -14.87
C SER A 64 -5.36 10.54 -14.33
N LEU A 65 -5.03 9.28 -14.01
CA LEU A 65 -3.71 8.91 -13.53
C LEU A 65 -2.65 9.11 -14.62
N MET A 66 -2.96 8.75 -15.86
CA MET A 66 -2.09 9.03 -17.00
C MET A 66 -1.91 10.54 -17.23
N GLN A 67 -2.98 11.34 -17.09
CA GLN A 67 -2.93 12.80 -17.21
C GLN A 67 -2.04 13.44 -16.12
N ASP A 68 -2.18 13.01 -14.86
CA ASP A 68 -1.32 13.46 -13.75
C ASP A 68 0.16 13.11 -14.02
N GLN A 69 0.46 11.86 -14.41
CA GLN A 69 1.83 11.43 -14.73
C GLN A 69 2.42 12.19 -15.92
N VAL A 70 1.66 12.36 -17.01
CA VAL A 70 2.11 13.11 -18.20
C VAL A 70 2.34 14.59 -17.87
N MET A 71 1.48 15.21 -17.06
CA MET A 71 1.68 16.59 -16.61
C MET A 71 2.96 16.73 -15.77
N SER A 72 3.16 15.81 -14.82
CA SER A 72 4.38 15.75 -14.00
C SER A 72 5.63 15.58 -14.86
N LEU A 73 5.66 14.58 -15.75
CA LEU A 73 6.82 14.31 -16.62
C LEU A 73 7.18 15.49 -17.53
N LYS A 74 6.18 16.21 -18.07
CA LYS A 74 6.40 17.44 -18.84
C LYS A 74 7.07 18.54 -18.00
N GLN A 75 6.75 18.68 -16.71
CA GLN A 75 7.43 19.62 -15.80
C GLN A 75 8.82 19.16 -15.33
N HIS A 76 9.15 17.88 -15.51
CA HIS A 76 10.50 17.34 -15.34
C HIS A 76 11.35 17.39 -16.63
N GLY A 77 10.81 17.95 -17.72
CA GLY A 77 11.49 18.04 -19.02
C GLY A 77 11.60 16.70 -19.77
N VAL A 78 10.72 15.74 -19.45
CA VAL A 78 10.60 14.45 -20.14
C VAL A 78 9.55 14.54 -21.23
N ARG A 79 9.81 14.01 -22.44
CA ARG A 79 8.82 13.96 -23.52
C ARG A 79 7.83 12.84 -23.20
N SER A 80 6.63 13.18 -22.79
CA SER A 80 5.60 12.19 -22.48
C SER A 80 4.24 12.63 -23.00
N GLU A 81 3.41 11.67 -23.41
CA GLU A 81 2.03 11.89 -23.83
C GLU A 81 1.19 10.64 -23.57
N TYR A 82 -0.14 10.76 -23.60
CA TYR A 82 -1.06 9.62 -23.51
C TYR A 82 -1.86 9.38 -24.80
N LEU A 83 -2.13 8.11 -25.09
CA LEU A 83 -3.07 7.64 -26.11
C LEU A 83 -4.30 7.03 -25.42
N GLY A 84 -5.46 7.68 -25.60
CA GLY A 84 -6.75 7.22 -25.12
C GLY A 84 -7.88 7.66 -26.05
N SER A 85 -9.11 7.26 -25.76
CA SER A 85 -10.30 7.63 -26.55
C SER A 85 -10.61 9.14 -26.56
N THR A 86 -10.10 9.89 -25.59
CA THR A 86 -10.28 11.34 -25.43
C THR A 86 -9.17 12.19 -26.08
N GLN A 87 -8.15 11.58 -26.70
CA GLN A 87 -7.01 12.32 -27.24
C GLN A 87 -7.44 13.12 -28.49
N MET A 88 -7.52 14.45 -28.34
CA MET A 88 -7.96 15.36 -29.41
C MET A 88 -6.87 15.69 -30.42
N ASN A 89 -5.58 15.54 -30.08
CA ASN A 89 -4.49 15.76 -31.01
C ASN A 89 -4.19 14.49 -31.83
N SER A 90 -4.55 14.51 -33.12
CA SER A 90 -4.34 13.40 -34.06
C SER A 90 -2.87 13.13 -34.39
N SER A 91 -1.96 14.11 -34.21
CA SER A 91 -0.53 13.92 -34.49
C SER A 91 0.14 12.92 -33.54
N VAL A 92 -0.35 12.81 -32.29
CA VAL A 92 0.23 11.99 -31.21
C VAL A 92 0.43 10.54 -31.61
N SER A 93 -0.52 9.93 -32.33
CA SER A 93 -0.37 8.54 -32.81
C SER A 93 0.76 8.41 -33.83
N SER A 94 0.95 9.41 -34.70
CA SER A 94 2.00 9.43 -35.72
C SER A 94 3.37 9.88 -35.19
N GLU A 95 3.40 10.51 -34.02
CA GLU A 95 4.62 10.88 -33.29
C GLU A 95 5.09 9.71 -32.41
N ALA A 96 4.14 8.99 -31.80
CA ALA A 96 4.38 7.74 -31.11
C ALA A 96 4.99 6.67 -32.04
N GLU A 97 4.42 6.44 -33.23
CA GLU A 97 4.98 5.51 -34.23
C GLU A 97 6.44 5.85 -34.65
N LYS A 98 6.93 7.07 -34.37
CA LYS A 98 8.29 7.55 -34.67
C LYS A 98 9.22 7.66 -33.44
N GLY A 99 8.80 7.16 -32.27
CA GLY A 99 9.60 7.24 -31.03
C GLY A 99 9.81 8.66 -30.48
N MET A 100 8.91 9.60 -30.77
CA MET A 100 9.07 11.01 -30.36
C MET A 100 8.91 11.26 -28.85
N TYR A 101 8.40 10.28 -28.10
CA TYR A 101 8.19 10.36 -26.66
C TYR A 101 9.11 9.39 -25.91
N ASP A 102 9.66 9.84 -24.79
CA ASP A 102 10.42 9.02 -23.85
C ASP A 102 9.49 8.08 -23.06
N VAL A 103 8.28 8.56 -22.67
CA VAL A 103 7.27 7.76 -21.95
C VAL A 103 5.90 7.93 -22.61
N LEU A 104 5.32 6.85 -23.12
CA LEU A 104 4.01 6.82 -23.78
C LEU A 104 2.99 6.06 -22.92
N TYR A 105 1.99 6.76 -22.40
CA TYR A 105 0.90 6.15 -21.63
C TYR A 105 -0.26 5.71 -22.52
N MET A 106 -0.95 4.63 -22.15
CA MET A 106 -2.21 4.22 -22.78
C MET A 106 -3.11 3.40 -21.85
N THR A 107 -4.41 3.38 -22.14
CA THR A 107 -5.36 2.48 -21.48
C THR A 107 -5.23 1.05 -22.05
N PRO A 108 -5.61 -0.02 -21.32
CA PRO A 108 -5.47 -1.39 -21.83
C PRO A 108 -6.30 -1.63 -23.09
N GLU A 109 -7.53 -1.10 -23.13
CA GLU A 109 -8.43 -1.19 -24.29
C GLU A 109 -7.78 -0.53 -25.52
N LYS A 110 -7.09 0.61 -25.32
CA LYS A 110 -6.38 1.30 -26.40
C LYS A 110 -5.12 0.54 -26.85
N ALA A 111 -4.40 -0.10 -25.94
CA ALA A 111 -3.22 -0.90 -26.27
C ALA A 111 -3.57 -2.07 -27.20
N ILE A 112 -4.66 -2.79 -26.90
CA ILE A 112 -5.12 -3.95 -27.67
C ILE A 112 -5.78 -3.53 -28.99
N ALA A 113 -6.50 -2.40 -29.00
CA ALA A 113 -7.14 -1.87 -30.21
C ALA A 113 -6.17 -1.16 -31.20
N LEU A 114 -4.87 -1.10 -30.93
CA LEU A 114 -3.87 -0.54 -31.85
C LEU A 114 -3.42 -1.61 -32.87
N PRO A 115 -3.45 -1.31 -34.18
CA PRO A 115 -3.11 -2.29 -35.22
C PRO A 115 -1.62 -2.66 -35.16
N SER A 116 -1.27 -3.91 -35.50
CA SER A 116 0.11 -4.42 -35.40
C SER A 116 1.18 -3.53 -36.06
N ARG A 117 0.84 -2.80 -37.15
CA ARG A 117 1.75 -1.83 -37.78
C ARG A 117 2.26 -0.75 -36.80
N PHE A 118 1.42 -0.31 -35.86
CA PHE A 118 1.77 0.71 -34.87
C PHE A 118 2.89 0.18 -33.97
N TRP A 119 2.70 -1.05 -33.49
CA TRP A 119 3.66 -1.75 -32.65
C TRP A 119 4.97 -2.02 -33.40
N SER A 120 4.92 -2.47 -34.65
CA SER A 120 6.12 -2.64 -35.48
C SER A 120 6.88 -1.33 -35.73
N ASN A 121 6.18 -0.24 -36.04
CA ASN A 121 6.79 1.09 -36.27
C ASN A 121 7.46 1.64 -35.00
N LEU A 122 6.77 1.53 -33.86
CA LEU A 122 7.29 1.95 -32.55
C LEU A 122 8.46 1.05 -32.09
N GLN A 123 8.39 -0.27 -32.30
CA GLN A 123 9.48 -1.20 -31.97
C GLN A 123 10.72 -0.92 -32.82
N ALA A 124 10.56 -0.62 -34.12
CA ALA A 124 11.65 -0.23 -35.01
C ALA A 124 12.27 1.13 -34.63
N SER A 125 11.46 2.07 -34.11
CA SER A 125 11.94 3.33 -33.53
C SER A 125 12.66 3.12 -32.18
N GLY A 126 12.29 2.06 -31.45
CA GLY A 126 12.99 1.55 -30.28
C GLY A 126 12.18 1.67 -28.99
N ILE A 127 11.75 0.51 -28.47
CA ILE A 127 11.13 0.38 -27.13
C ILE A 127 12.19 -0.15 -26.14
N CYS A 128 12.18 0.33 -24.89
CA CYS A 128 13.02 -0.21 -23.81
C CYS A 128 12.29 -1.11 -22.82
N LEU A 129 10.98 -0.91 -22.62
CA LEU A 129 10.12 -1.72 -21.75
C LEU A 129 8.65 -1.55 -22.11
N PHE A 130 7.85 -2.52 -21.69
CA PHE A 130 6.40 -2.45 -21.65
C PHE A 130 5.93 -2.60 -20.19
N ALA A 131 5.53 -1.50 -19.57
CA ALA A 131 5.05 -1.47 -18.19
C ALA A 131 3.54 -1.67 -18.11
N ILE A 132 3.10 -2.42 -17.12
CA ILE A 132 1.71 -2.61 -16.73
C ILE A 132 1.58 -2.11 -15.29
N ASP A 133 1.09 -0.88 -15.11
CA ASP A 133 0.88 -0.28 -13.79
C ASP A 133 -0.47 -0.71 -13.19
N GLU A 134 -0.54 -0.73 -11.86
CA GLU A 134 -1.64 -1.34 -11.07
C GLU A 134 -2.08 -2.73 -11.58
N ALA A 135 -1.10 -3.57 -11.92
CA ALA A 135 -1.26 -4.91 -12.50
C ALA A 135 -2.15 -5.88 -11.70
N HIS A 136 -2.58 -5.56 -10.48
CA HIS A 136 -3.61 -6.33 -9.78
C HIS A 136 -4.93 -6.41 -10.55
N CYS A 137 -5.22 -5.45 -11.45
CA CYS A 137 -6.40 -5.48 -12.34
C CYS A 137 -6.48 -6.71 -13.26
N ILE A 138 -5.37 -7.43 -13.48
CA ILE A 138 -5.33 -8.68 -14.26
C ILE A 138 -6.10 -9.81 -13.56
N SER A 139 -6.09 -9.83 -12.22
CA SER A 139 -6.59 -10.96 -11.44
C SER A 139 -8.04 -10.79 -11.03
N GLU A 140 -8.84 -11.84 -11.18
CA GLU A 140 -10.20 -11.94 -10.61
C GLU A 140 -10.19 -12.01 -9.07
N TRP A 141 -9.01 -12.21 -8.48
CA TRP A 141 -8.74 -12.16 -7.04
C TRP A 141 -8.16 -10.80 -6.62
N GLY A 142 -8.02 -9.86 -7.55
CA GLY A 142 -7.72 -8.45 -7.29
C GLY A 142 -9.00 -7.65 -7.00
N HIS A 143 -8.85 -6.48 -6.39
CA HIS A 143 -9.98 -5.66 -5.90
C HIS A 143 -10.55 -4.67 -6.93
N ASP A 144 -10.01 -4.65 -8.16
CA ASP A 144 -10.50 -3.93 -9.35
C ASP A 144 -10.20 -4.74 -10.65
N PHE A 145 -10.81 -5.92 -10.79
CA PHE A 145 -10.57 -6.79 -11.96
C PHE A 145 -11.06 -6.17 -13.28
N ARG A 146 -10.27 -6.32 -14.35
CA ARG A 146 -10.56 -5.82 -15.71
C ARG A 146 -10.24 -6.86 -16.79
N PRO A 147 -11.20 -7.30 -17.62
CA PRO A 147 -10.99 -8.33 -18.65
C PRO A 147 -9.88 -8.00 -19.66
N GLU A 148 -9.68 -6.72 -19.99
CA GLU A 148 -8.73 -6.27 -21.00
C GLU A 148 -7.28 -6.39 -20.51
N TYR A 149 -7.04 -6.28 -19.20
CA TYR A 149 -5.72 -6.51 -18.62
C TYR A 149 -5.23 -7.95 -18.85
N LYS A 150 -6.11 -8.95 -18.90
CA LYS A 150 -5.76 -10.34 -19.25
C LYS A 150 -5.33 -10.51 -20.70
N GLN A 151 -5.71 -9.61 -21.61
CA GLN A 151 -5.38 -9.69 -23.04
C GLN A 151 -4.02 -9.06 -23.39
N LEU A 152 -3.36 -8.37 -22.45
CA LEU A 152 -2.07 -7.71 -22.69
C LEU A 152 -0.93 -8.66 -23.08
N HIS A 153 -1.05 -9.98 -22.80
CA HIS A 153 -0.08 -10.98 -23.24
C HIS A 153 0.02 -11.10 -24.78
N LEU A 154 -1.05 -10.77 -25.52
CA LEU A 154 -1.09 -10.82 -26.98
C LEU A 154 -0.03 -9.91 -27.61
N LEU A 155 0.31 -8.80 -26.93
CA LEU A 155 1.32 -7.85 -27.40
C LEU A 155 2.74 -8.43 -27.40
N ARG A 156 3.01 -9.58 -26.74
CA ARG A 156 4.34 -10.23 -26.81
C ARG A 156 4.73 -10.65 -28.23
N GLU A 157 3.75 -11.04 -29.06
CA GLU A 157 4.00 -11.38 -30.46
C GLU A 157 4.48 -10.17 -31.28
N HIS A 158 4.23 -8.95 -30.81
CA HIS A 158 4.63 -7.69 -31.44
C HIS A 158 5.77 -6.97 -30.71
N LEU A 159 6.13 -7.42 -29.51
CA LEU A 159 7.10 -6.78 -28.61
C LEU A 159 8.28 -7.71 -28.29
N LEU A 160 8.76 -8.43 -29.31
CA LEU A 160 9.90 -9.34 -29.21
C LEU A 160 11.14 -8.64 -28.63
N GLY A 161 11.72 -9.22 -27.59
CA GLY A 161 12.89 -8.69 -26.88
C GLY A 161 12.64 -7.48 -25.97
N VAL A 162 11.38 -7.07 -25.79
CA VAL A 162 11.01 -6.00 -24.85
C VAL A 162 10.60 -6.61 -23.50
N PRO A 163 11.19 -6.19 -22.36
CA PRO A 163 10.78 -6.70 -21.05
C PRO A 163 9.39 -6.20 -20.66
N PHE A 164 8.57 -7.12 -20.18
CA PHE A 164 7.27 -6.84 -19.56
C PHE A 164 7.46 -6.59 -18.05
N VAL A 165 6.99 -5.44 -17.58
CA VAL A 165 7.20 -4.96 -16.21
C VAL A 165 5.84 -4.75 -15.55
N ALA A 166 5.39 -5.72 -14.75
CA ALA A 166 4.14 -5.62 -14.00
C ALA A 166 4.38 -4.96 -12.63
N LEU A 167 3.68 -3.86 -12.33
CA LEU A 167 3.82 -3.12 -11.07
C LEU A 167 2.49 -3.02 -10.34
N THR A 168 2.48 -3.12 -9.00
CA THR A 168 1.25 -3.06 -8.21
C THR A 168 1.51 -2.70 -6.74
N ALA A 169 0.49 -2.19 -6.04
CA ALA A 169 0.56 -1.86 -4.62
C ALA A 169 0.08 -2.96 -3.65
N THR A 170 -0.74 -3.92 -4.11
CA THR A 170 -1.58 -4.77 -3.23
C THR A 170 -1.58 -6.27 -3.56
N ALA A 171 -0.71 -6.75 -4.46
CA ALA A 171 -0.73 -8.16 -4.86
C ALA A 171 -0.23 -9.12 -3.76
N THR A 172 -1.18 -9.88 -3.20
CA THR A 172 -0.92 -11.09 -2.41
C THR A 172 -0.24 -12.18 -3.25
N GLU A 173 0.31 -13.23 -2.63
CA GLU A 173 1.00 -14.31 -3.34
C GLU A 173 0.15 -14.96 -4.45
N ARG A 174 -1.15 -15.15 -4.20
CA ARG A 174 -2.08 -15.69 -5.20
C ARG A 174 -2.24 -14.76 -6.41
N VAL A 175 -2.34 -13.45 -6.17
CA VAL A 175 -2.45 -12.43 -7.22
C VAL A 175 -1.13 -12.29 -7.99
N ARG A 176 0.03 -12.44 -7.31
CA ARG A 176 1.36 -12.47 -7.97
C ARG A 176 1.45 -13.59 -9.01
N GLY A 177 1.03 -14.80 -8.66
CA GLY A 177 1.01 -15.93 -9.59
C GLY A 177 0.04 -15.74 -10.77
N ASP A 178 -1.15 -15.19 -10.52
CA ASP A 178 -2.14 -14.91 -11.56
C ASP A 178 -1.65 -13.85 -12.57
N ILE A 179 -1.02 -12.77 -12.09
CA ILE A 179 -0.35 -11.77 -12.93
C ILE A 179 0.76 -12.40 -13.79
N ALA A 180 1.63 -13.19 -13.17
CA ALA A 180 2.77 -13.79 -13.86
C ALA A 180 2.34 -14.72 -15.00
N ASN A 181 1.34 -15.56 -14.75
CA ASN A 181 0.77 -16.47 -15.72
C ASN A 181 -0.02 -15.72 -16.81
N SER A 182 -0.92 -14.81 -16.44
CA SER A 182 -1.79 -14.08 -17.39
C SER A 182 -1.03 -13.12 -18.31
N LEU A 183 0.20 -12.71 -17.95
CA LEU A 183 1.10 -11.94 -18.82
C LEU A 183 2.19 -12.79 -19.51
N ASN A 184 2.18 -14.11 -19.34
CA ASN A 184 3.23 -15.03 -19.81
C ASN A 184 4.65 -14.55 -19.43
N LEU A 185 4.87 -14.13 -18.18
CA LEU A 185 6.16 -13.57 -17.72
C LEU A 185 7.28 -14.62 -17.83
N SER A 186 8.34 -14.31 -18.58
CA SER A 186 9.46 -15.22 -18.84
C SER A 186 10.54 -15.09 -17.76
N ASN A 187 10.57 -16.06 -16.82
CA ASN A 187 11.48 -16.09 -15.68
C ASN A 187 11.64 -14.72 -14.99
N PRO A 188 10.54 -14.07 -14.54
CA PRO A 188 10.57 -12.71 -14.08
C PRO A 188 11.43 -12.54 -12.82
N HIS A 189 12.09 -11.39 -12.69
CA HIS A 189 12.59 -10.95 -11.41
C HIS A 189 11.40 -10.46 -10.55
N VAL A 190 11.19 -11.10 -9.40
CA VAL A 190 10.09 -10.80 -8.48
C VAL A 190 10.61 -9.94 -7.32
N ALA A 191 10.33 -8.64 -7.36
CA ALA A 191 10.71 -7.69 -6.33
C ALA A 191 9.53 -7.43 -5.39
N ILE A 192 9.65 -7.83 -4.13
CA ILE A 192 8.67 -7.55 -3.08
C ILE A 192 9.32 -6.59 -2.08
N GLY A 193 8.97 -5.31 -2.19
CA GLY A 193 9.32 -4.29 -1.20
C GLY A 193 8.32 -4.27 -0.04
N SER A 194 8.72 -3.65 1.07
CA SER A 194 7.87 -3.48 2.24
C SER A 194 6.57 -2.70 1.92
N PHE A 195 5.52 -3.05 2.66
CA PHE A 195 4.22 -2.39 2.72
C PHE A 195 4.16 -1.33 3.85
N ASP A 196 5.25 -1.10 4.61
CA ASP A 196 5.28 -0.06 5.65
C ASP A 196 5.24 1.35 5.05
N ARG A 197 4.38 2.17 5.64
CA ARG A 197 4.24 3.60 5.39
C ARG A 197 4.57 4.32 6.70
N PRO A 198 5.87 4.51 7.02
CA PRO A 198 6.27 5.01 8.33
C PRO A 198 5.67 6.38 8.68
N ASN A 199 5.49 7.21 7.65
CA ASN A 199 4.93 8.55 7.71
C ASN A 199 3.40 8.61 7.91
N LEU A 200 2.69 7.48 7.82
CA LEU A 200 1.24 7.44 8.00
C LEU A 200 0.86 7.02 9.42
N PHE A 201 0.21 7.94 10.14
CA PHE A 201 -0.57 7.61 11.32
C PHE A 201 -1.87 6.93 10.89
N TYR A 202 -2.20 5.81 11.53
CA TYR A 202 -3.47 5.10 11.34
C TYR A 202 -4.34 5.21 12.59
N GLY A 203 -5.62 5.58 12.41
CA GLY A 203 -6.60 5.62 13.48
C GLY A 203 -7.97 5.09 13.05
N VAL A 204 -8.70 4.50 14.00
CA VAL A 204 -10.11 4.10 13.82
C VAL A 204 -10.91 4.61 15.02
N LYS A 205 -12.10 5.16 14.79
CA LYS A 205 -13.06 5.55 15.85
C LYS A 205 -14.44 4.97 15.54
N SER A 206 -15.14 4.48 16.55
CA SER A 206 -16.57 4.19 16.42
C SER A 206 -17.38 5.49 16.41
N TYR A 207 -18.45 5.58 15.61
CA TYR A 207 -19.28 6.78 15.55
C TYR A 207 -20.78 6.47 15.35
N ASN A 208 -21.60 7.53 15.37
CA ASN A 208 -23.00 7.52 14.96
C ASN A 208 -23.16 8.53 13.82
N ARG A 209 -23.93 8.21 12.77
CA ARG A 209 -24.18 9.08 11.60
C ARG A 209 -25.15 10.23 11.91
N SER A 210 -24.91 10.96 12.99
CA SER A 210 -25.67 12.14 13.40
C SER A 210 -25.10 13.42 12.77
N MET A 211 -25.95 14.43 12.59
CA MET A 211 -25.49 15.77 12.17
C MET A 211 -24.50 16.39 13.15
N SER A 212 -24.54 16.02 14.44
CA SER A 212 -23.55 16.44 15.44
C SER A 212 -22.14 15.89 15.14
N PHE A 213 -22.02 14.63 14.72
CA PHE A 213 -20.74 14.07 14.30
C PHE A 213 -20.24 14.69 12.99
N ILE A 214 -21.13 14.91 12.01
CA ILE A 214 -20.74 15.62 10.77
C ILE A 214 -20.25 17.04 11.10
N SER A 215 -20.87 17.73 12.07
CA SER A 215 -20.42 19.04 12.55
C SER A 215 -19.06 19.00 13.27
N GLU A 216 -18.69 17.88 13.89
CA GLU A 216 -17.37 17.66 14.48
C GLU A 216 -16.32 17.41 13.39
N LEU A 217 -16.61 16.50 12.45
CA LEU A 217 -15.79 16.20 11.28
C LEU A 217 -15.47 17.46 10.47
N VAL A 218 -16.47 18.32 10.22
CA VAL A 218 -16.32 19.62 9.55
C VAL A 218 -15.35 20.54 10.32
N LYS A 219 -15.47 20.66 11.64
CA LYS A 219 -14.57 21.49 12.47
C LYS A 219 -13.13 21.00 12.42
N ASP A 220 -12.93 19.69 12.43
CA ASP A 220 -11.60 19.09 12.42
C ASP A 220 -10.95 19.13 11.03
N VAL A 221 -11.71 18.93 9.95
CA VAL A 221 -11.21 19.10 8.57
C VAL A 221 -10.85 20.57 8.29
N SER A 222 -11.60 21.53 8.86
CA SER A 222 -11.28 22.96 8.77
C SER A 222 -9.88 23.28 9.29
N LYS A 223 -9.45 22.68 10.42
CA LYS A 223 -8.09 22.86 10.99
C LYS A 223 -7.00 22.37 10.03
N ASN A 224 -7.21 21.25 9.35
CA ASN A 224 -6.24 20.74 8.37
C ASN A 224 -6.17 21.64 7.12
N CYS A 225 -7.28 22.27 6.74
CA CYS A 225 -7.30 23.23 5.64
C CYS A 225 -6.54 24.53 5.95
N THR A 226 -6.57 25.03 7.20
CA THR A 226 -5.87 26.28 7.55
C THR A 226 -4.35 26.15 7.53
N VAL A 227 -3.81 24.95 7.70
CA VAL A 227 -2.37 24.65 7.50
C VAL A 227 -2.01 24.27 6.05
N GLY A 228 -2.96 24.43 5.12
CA GLY A 228 -2.77 24.15 3.68
C GLY A 228 -2.83 22.67 3.30
N GLY A 229 -3.28 21.78 4.19
CA GLY A 229 -3.24 20.34 3.97
C GLY A 229 -4.46 19.79 3.23
N SER A 230 -4.25 19.24 2.02
CA SER A 230 -5.33 18.63 1.24
C SER A 230 -5.87 17.37 1.94
N THR A 231 -7.20 17.21 1.93
CA THR A 231 -7.94 16.15 2.62
C THR A 231 -8.86 15.39 1.64
N ILE A 232 -8.86 14.06 1.69
CA ILE A 232 -9.82 13.21 0.96
C ILE A 232 -10.73 12.50 1.96
N ILE A 233 -12.04 12.52 1.73
CA ILE A 233 -13.06 11.85 2.55
C ILE A 233 -13.76 10.79 1.69
N TYR A 234 -13.46 9.51 1.93
CA TYR A 234 -14.05 8.35 1.27
C TYR A 234 -15.34 7.90 1.97
N CYS A 235 -16.49 8.21 1.37
CA CYS A 235 -17.81 7.86 1.84
C CYS A 235 -18.30 6.53 1.25
N THR A 236 -18.94 5.68 2.08
CA THR A 236 -19.44 4.36 1.63
C THR A 236 -20.62 4.41 0.66
N THR A 237 -21.34 5.54 0.57
CA THR A 237 -22.49 5.70 -0.34
C THR A 237 -22.49 7.09 -0.97
N ILE A 238 -23.18 7.24 -2.09
CA ILE A 238 -23.35 8.55 -2.76
C ILE A 238 -24.07 9.54 -1.83
N ARG A 239 -25.13 9.10 -1.13
CA ARG A 239 -25.86 9.92 -0.14
C ARG A 239 -24.98 10.42 1.00
N ASP A 240 -24.08 9.59 1.53
CA ASP A 240 -23.08 10.02 2.52
C ASP A 240 -22.12 11.06 1.93
N THR A 241 -21.81 10.94 0.63
CA THR A 241 -20.90 11.83 -0.08
C THR A 241 -21.52 13.22 -0.25
N GLU A 242 -22.78 13.26 -0.71
CA GLU A 242 -23.59 14.47 -0.87
C GLU A 242 -23.80 15.18 0.48
N GLN A 243 -24.22 14.44 1.52
CA GLN A 243 -24.48 15.00 2.85
C GLN A 243 -23.23 15.58 3.53
N VAL A 244 -22.07 14.92 3.42
CA VAL A 244 -20.81 15.43 3.98
C VAL A 244 -20.28 16.60 3.16
N HIS A 245 -20.45 16.61 1.83
CA HIS A 245 -20.10 17.75 0.98
C HIS A 245 -20.94 19.00 1.31
N GLU A 246 -22.26 18.87 1.40
CA GLU A 246 -23.17 19.96 1.77
C GLU A 246 -22.80 20.59 3.11
N ALA A 247 -22.46 19.78 4.12
CA ALA A 247 -22.07 20.28 5.44
C ALA A 247 -20.72 21.03 5.41
N MET A 248 -19.77 20.63 4.55
CA MET A 248 -18.50 21.35 4.35
C MET A 248 -18.74 22.72 3.68
N ILE A 249 -19.57 22.76 2.63
CA ILE A 249 -19.95 24.02 1.94
C ILE A 249 -20.69 24.97 2.88
N THR A 250 -21.64 24.47 3.68
CA THR A 250 -22.40 25.25 4.67
C THR A 250 -21.49 25.90 5.72
N ALA A 251 -20.37 25.25 6.06
CA ALA A 251 -19.35 25.78 6.96
C ALA A 251 -18.29 26.67 6.26
N GLY A 252 -18.47 26.99 4.98
CA GLY A 252 -17.56 27.84 4.21
C GLY A 252 -16.27 27.16 3.76
N ILE A 253 -16.16 25.82 3.89
CA ILE A 253 -14.97 25.06 3.47
C ILE A 253 -15.04 24.82 1.97
N LYS A 254 -13.96 25.15 1.25
CA LYS A 254 -13.81 24.87 -0.18
C LYS A 254 -13.61 23.37 -0.42
N ALA A 255 -14.72 22.66 -0.61
CA ALA A 255 -14.79 21.24 -0.89
C ALA A 255 -15.43 20.95 -2.25
N ASN A 256 -14.92 19.95 -2.98
CA ASN A 256 -15.61 19.36 -4.13
C ASN A 256 -16.09 17.95 -3.83
N ILE A 257 -16.90 17.41 -4.74
CA ILE A 257 -17.53 16.09 -4.65
C ILE A 257 -17.11 15.19 -5.82
N TYR A 258 -17.00 13.87 -5.60
CA TYR A 258 -16.71 12.91 -6.68
C TYR A 258 -17.40 11.55 -6.50
N HIS A 259 -18.35 11.21 -7.36
CA HIS A 259 -18.98 9.88 -7.40
C HIS A 259 -19.43 9.43 -8.79
N GLY A 260 -19.74 8.12 -8.93
CA GLY A 260 -20.08 7.48 -10.20
C GLY A 260 -21.23 8.14 -10.97
N LYS A 261 -22.28 8.62 -10.27
CA LYS A 261 -23.44 9.31 -10.87
C LYS A 261 -23.15 10.72 -11.44
N MET A 262 -21.96 11.29 -11.22
CA MET A 262 -21.63 12.60 -11.78
C MET A 262 -21.26 12.50 -13.27
N GLY A 263 -21.79 13.42 -14.09
CA GLY A 263 -21.43 13.54 -15.50
C GLY A 263 -19.93 13.80 -15.70
N SER A 264 -19.35 13.27 -16.79
CA SER A 264 -17.89 13.16 -16.93
C SER A 264 -17.14 14.49 -16.79
N LYS A 265 -17.67 15.58 -17.36
CA LYS A 265 -17.09 16.93 -17.23
C LYS A 265 -17.03 17.43 -15.78
N ALA A 266 -18.05 17.13 -14.96
CA ALA A 266 -18.07 17.53 -13.56
C ALA A 266 -17.07 16.72 -12.72
N ARG A 267 -16.85 15.45 -13.05
CA ARG A 267 -15.79 14.61 -12.45
C ARG A 267 -14.40 15.11 -12.82
N GLU A 268 -14.17 15.39 -14.10
CA GLU A 268 -12.92 15.94 -14.63
C GLU A 268 -12.57 17.28 -13.97
N GLU A 269 -13.54 18.20 -13.88
CA GLU A 269 -13.38 19.49 -13.22
C GLU A 269 -13.10 19.37 -11.71
N SER A 270 -13.80 18.45 -11.03
CA SER A 270 -13.60 18.18 -9.59
C SER A 270 -12.22 17.56 -9.32
N HIS A 271 -11.72 16.70 -10.22
CA HIS A 271 -10.35 16.16 -10.17
C HIS A 271 -9.31 17.25 -10.42
N ARG A 272 -9.48 18.03 -11.51
CA ARG A 272 -8.59 19.11 -11.95
C ARG A 272 -8.36 20.15 -10.86
N SER A 273 -9.45 20.60 -10.22
CA SER A 273 -9.42 21.61 -9.16
C SER A 273 -8.76 21.12 -7.87
N PHE A 274 -8.96 19.84 -7.48
CA PHE A 274 -8.28 19.24 -6.33
C PHE A 274 -6.78 19.01 -6.60
N VAL A 275 -6.42 18.54 -7.80
CA VAL A 275 -5.02 18.36 -8.23
C VAL A 275 -4.24 19.70 -8.28
N ARG A 276 -4.92 20.80 -8.60
CA ARG A 276 -4.32 22.16 -8.66
C ARG A 276 -4.40 22.97 -7.37
N ASP A 277 -4.90 22.41 -6.27
CA ASP A 277 -5.14 23.10 -4.99
C ASP A 277 -6.10 24.30 -5.09
N GLU A 278 -7.00 24.29 -6.08
CA GLU A 278 -8.13 25.24 -6.18
C GLU A 278 -9.21 24.93 -5.12
N VAL A 279 -9.30 23.66 -4.72
CA VAL A 279 -10.00 23.15 -3.53
C VAL A 279 -9.08 22.23 -2.73
N LEU A 280 -9.15 22.29 -1.39
CA LEU A 280 -8.32 21.45 -0.52
C LEU A 280 -9.05 20.21 0.00
N VAL A 281 -10.38 20.15 -0.08
CA VAL A 281 -11.17 18.99 0.36
C VAL A 281 -11.84 18.32 -0.83
N MET A 282 -11.73 16.99 -0.92
CA MET A 282 -12.54 16.17 -1.80
C MET A 282 -13.38 15.19 -0.98
N VAL A 283 -14.70 15.21 -1.18
CA VAL A 283 -15.62 14.22 -0.61
C VAL A 283 -16.04 13.26 -1.72
N ALA A 284 -15.71 11.98 -1.59
CA ALA A 284 -15.79 11.05 -2.71
C ALA A 284 -16.28 9.65 -2.33
N THR A 285 -16.77 8.90 -3.31
CA THR A 285 -16.81 7.43 -3.22
C THR A 285 -15.51 6.82 -3.76
N ILE A 286 -15.37 5.49 -3.66
CA ILE A 286 -14.22 4.73 -4.20
C ILE A 286 -13.95 5.00 -5.70
N ALA A 287 -14.92 5.54 -6.45
CA ALA A 287 -14.77 5.94 -7.85
C ALA A 287 -13.69 7.02 -8.07
N PHE A 288 -13.36 7.81 -7.05
CA PHE A 288 -12.20 8.71 -7.06
C PHE A 288 -10.90 7.93 -6.74
N GLY A 289 -11.01 6.97 -5.81
CA GLY A 289 -9.93 6.29 -5.06
C GLY A 289 -8.93 5.45 -5.82
N MET A 290 -8.93 5.47 -7.16
CA MET A 290 -7.88 4.89 -7.99
C MET A 290 -7.02 5.93 -8.72
N GLY A 291 -7.57 7.10 -9.10
CA GLY A 291 -7.07 7.89 -10.22
C GLY A 291 -6.07 9.03 -9.96
N ILE A 292 -5.79 9.40 -8.70
CA ILE A 292 -5.03 10.62 -8.35
C ILE A 292 -3.57 10.33 -7.98
N ASP A 293 -2.60 11.10 -8.49
CA ASP A 293 -1.23 11.15 -7.96
C ASP A 293 -0.83 12.55 -7.46
N LYS A 294 -1.61 13.06 -6.52
CA LYS A 294 -1.29 14.24 -5.71
C LYS A 294 -0.49 13.79 -4.48
N PRO A 295 0.81 14.15 -4.35
CA PRO A 295 1.70 13.55 -3.36
C PRO A 295 1.54 14.13 -1.95
N ASP A 296 0.98 15.33 -1.85
CA ASP A 296 0.91 16.22 -0.68
C ASP A 296 -0.41 16.15 0.09
N VAL A 297 -1.21 15.09 -0.13
CA VAL A 297 -2.43 14.83 0.68
C VAL A 297 -2.04 14.58 2.14
N ARG A 298 -2.52 15.44 3.05
CA ARG A 298 -2.20 15.42 4.49
C ARG A 298 -3.16 14.59 5.32
N CYS A 299 -4.40 14.43 4.87
CA CYS A 299 -5.42 13.66 5.57
C CYS A 299 -6.23 12.77 4.61
N VAL A 300 -6.44 11.51 4.98
CA VAL A 300 -7.45 10.63 4.37
C VAL A 300 -8.42 10.18 5.46
N ILE A 301 -9.73 10.29 5.18
CA ILE A 301 -10.80 9.94 6.10
C ILE A 301 -11.72 8.94 5.42
N HIS A 302 -11.97 7.79 6.04
CA HIS A 302 -13.00 6.83 5.62
C HIS A 302 -14.26 7.02 6.46
N TYR A 303 -15.37 7.37 5.82
CA TYR A 303 -16.69 7.56 6.44
C TYR A 303 -17.54 6.30 6.20
N GLY A 304 -17.33 5.32 7.08
CA GLY A 304 -17.89 3.97 7.06
C GLY A 304 -16.84 2.88 6.80
N CYS A 305 -17.20 1.63 7.11
CA CYS A 305 -16.33 0.48 6.84
C CYS A 305 -16.02 0.34 5.33
N PRO A 306 -14.75 0.22 4.91
CA PRO A 306 -14.37 0.03 3.51
C PRO A 306 -14.76 -1.36 2.98
N LYS A 307 -14.87 -1.50 1.65
CA LYS A 307 -15.27 -2.77 0.99
C LYS A 307 -14.29 -3.92 1.22
N SER A 308 -13.01 -3.59 1.39
CA SER A 308 -11.92 -4.56 1.55
C SER A 308 -10.69 -3.89 2.19
N LEU A 309 -9.77 -4.68 2.75
CA LEU A 309 -8.57 -4.14 3.40
C LEU A 309 -7.49 -3.70 2.38
N GLU A 310 -7.48 -4.31 1.20
CA GLU A 310 -6.71 -3.88 0.02
C GLU A 310 -7.16 -2.49 -0.45
N SER A 311 -8.48 -2.28 -0.54
CA SER A 311 -9.07 -0.98 -0.93
C SER A 311 -8.67 0.10 0.08
N TYR A 312 -8.87 -0.17 1.37
CA TYR A 312 -8.46 0.73 2.45
C TYR A 312 -6.98 1.11 2.39
N TYR A 313 -6.09 0.15 2.12
CA TYR A 313 -4.64 0.39 2.02
C TYR A 313 -4.25 1.18 0.76
N GLN A 314 -4.91 0.94 -0.38
CA GLN A 314 -4.70 1.74 -1.60
C GLN A 314 -5.20 3.19 -1.42
N GLU A 315 -6.37 3.36 -0.80
CA GLU A 315 -7.04 4.64 -0.52
C GLU A 315 -6.30 5.48 0.52
N SER A 316 -6.03 4.92 1.72
CA SER A 316 -5.21 5.58 2.75
C SER A 316 -3.77 5.82 2.28
N GLY A 317 -3.24 4.92 1.44
CA GLY A 317 -1.94 5.05 0.77
C GLY A 317 -1.79 6.24 -0.18
N ARG A 318 -2.87 6.97 -0.50
CA ARG A 318 -2.81 8.26 -1.21
C ARG A 318 -2.29 9.39 -0.33
N CYS A 319 -2.42 9.25 0.99
CA CYS A 319 -1.87 10.20 1.95
C CYS A 319 -0.32 10.17 1.89
N GLY A 320 0.30 11.35 1.92
CA GLY A 320 1.75 11.58 2.07
C GLY A 320 2.68 10.74 1.20
N ARG A 321 2.51 10.76 -0.12
CA ARG A 321 3.43 10.07 -1.06
C ARG A 321 4.78 10.79 -1.18
N ASP A 322 4.81 12.08 -0.86
CA ASP A 322 6.03 12.86 -0.62
C ASP A 322 6.90 12.30 0.51
N GLY A 323 6.30 11.59 1.48
CA GLY A 323 6.95 11.01 2.66
C GLY A 323 6.77 11.84 3.94
N LEU A 324 6.08 12.99 3.88
CA LEU A 324 5.82 13.84 5.04
C LEU A 324 4.77 13.22 5.99
N PRO A 325 4.77 13.57 7.29
CA PRO A 325 3.75 13.12 8.24
C PRO A 325 2.33 13.43 7.74
N SER A 326 1.49 12.39 7.75
CA SER A 326 0.15 12.40 7.18
C SER A 326 -0.77 11.46 7.98
N VAL A 327 -2.07 11.79 8.09
CA VAL A 327 -3.03 11.06 8.95
C VAL A 327 -4.08 10.30 8.16
N CYS A 328 -4.42 9.10 8.60
CA CYS A 328 -5.44 8.23 8.01
C CYS A 328 -6.44 7.77 9.07
N TRP A 329 -7.66 8.29 9.04
CA TRP A 329 -8.73 7.98 10.00
C TRP A 329 -9.86 7.18 9.36
N LEU A 330 -10.37 6.17 10.06
CA LEU A 330 -11.53 5.37 9.63
C LEU A 330 -12.62 5.49 10.71
N TYR A 331 -13.77 6.04 10.34
CA TYR A 331 -14.95 6.10 11.19
C TYR A 331 -15.90 4.97 10.80
N TYR A 332 -16.30 4.10 11.74
CA TYR A 332 -17.23 3.00 11.46
C TYR A 332 -18.39 2.96 12.44
N GLN A 333 -19.53 2.44 11.98
CA GLN A 333 -20.64 2.02 12.84
C GLN A 333 -20.96 0.55 12.56
N ARG A 334 -21.44 -0.21 13.56
CA ARG A 334 -21.71 -1.66 13.41
C ARG A 334 -22.74 -2.00 12.31
N SER A 335 -23.61 -1.07 11.93
CA SER A 335 -24.54 -1.22 10.81
C SER A 335 -23.86 -1.22 9.44
N ASP A 336 -22.63 -0.70 9.31
CA ASP A 336 -21.86 -0.81 8.06
C ASP A 336 -21.45 -2.27 7.77
N PHE A 337 -21.31 -3.10 8.81
CA PHE A 337 -20.99 -4.53 8.67
C PHE A 337 -22.12 -5.36 8.03
N ALA A 338 -23.35 -4.82 7.97
CA ALA A 338 -24.47 -5.44 7.27
C ALA A 338 -24.35 -5.36 5.73
N LYS A 339 -23.39 -4.60 5.19
CA LYS A 339 -23.16 -4.43 3.74
C LYS A 339 -22.53 -5.66 3.06
N ALA A 340 -22.23 -6.72 3.81
CA ALA A 340 -21.63 -7.96 3.31
C ALA A 340 -22.37 -8.55 2.09
N ASP A 341 -23.68 -8.76 2.22
CA ASP A 341 -24.49 -9.37 1.16
C ASP A 341 -24.62 -8.50 -0.10
N PHE A 342 -24.53 -7.18 0.06
CA PHE A 342 -24.49 -6.23 -1.07
C PHE A 342 -23.19 -6.34 -1.87
N TYR A 343 -22.03 -6.34 -1.22
CA TYR A 343 -20.77 -6.60 -1.93
C TYR A 343 -20.74 -8.00 -2.55
N CYS A 344 -21.38 -8.97 -1.89
CA CYS A 344 -21.48 -10.34 -2.37
C CYS A 344 -22.54 -10.59 -3.49
N SER A 345 -23.28 -9.56 -3.95
CA SER A 345 -24.16 -9.69 -5.13
C SER A 345 -23.46 -9.47 -6.47
N GLU A 346 -22.25 -8.90 -6.46
CA GLU A 346 -21.40 -8.75 -7.66
C GLU A 346 -20.67 -10.06 -8.05
N ALA A 347 -20.79 -11.11 -7.22
CA ALA A 347 -20.09 -12.37 -7.40
C ALA A 347 -20.74 -13.28 -8.45
N THR A 348 -19.99 -13.61 -9.51
CA THR A 348 -20.40 -14.54 -10.57
C THR A 348 -20.44 -16.00 -10.14
N ASN A 349 -19.66 -16.36 -9.12
CA ASN A 349 -19.50 -17.74 -8.65
C ASN A 349 -19.22 -17.82 -7.14
N ALA A 350 -19.44 -19.00 -6.55
CA ALA A 350 -19.31 -19.21 -5.10
C ALA A 350 -17.89 -18.94 -4.56
N THR A 351 -16.85 -19.24 -5.34
CA THR A 351 -15.45 -19.03 -4.92
C THR A 351 -15.09 -17.54 -4.89
N GLN A 352 -15.58 -16.76 -5.86
CA GLN A 352 -15.49 -15.30 -5.87
C GLN A 352 -16.29 -14.68 -4.71
N ARG A 353 -17.51 -15.18 -4.45
CA ARG A 353 -18.34 -14.73 -3.31
C ARG A 353 -17.63 -14.94 -1.97
N ASN A 354 -16.98 -16.10 -1.78
CA ASN A 354 -16.21 -16.38 -0.57
C ASN A 354 -15.00 -15.42 -0.43
N ALA A 355 -14.27 -15.14 -1.51
CA ALA A 355 -13.14 -14.21 -1.47
C ALA A 355 -13.57 -12.76 -1.14
N ILE A 356 -14.66 -12.27 -1.75
CA ILE A 356 -15.24 -10.95 -1.43
C ILE A 356 -15.64 -10.90 0.05
N MET A 357 -16.30 -11.95 0.55
CA MET A 357 -16.69 -12.04 1.96
C MET A 357 -15.48 -12.05 2.90
N ASP A 358 -14.42 -12.80 2.60
CA ASP A 358 -13.23 -12.86 3.47
C ASP A 358 -12.43 -11.55 3.47
N SER A 359 -12.26 -10.88 2.32
CA SER A 359 -11.61 -9.55 2.29
C SER A 359 -12.47 -8.44 2.93
N PHE A 360 -13.81 -8.52 2.88
CA PHE A 360 -14.67 -7.62 3.66
C PHE A 360 -14.59 -7.90 5.17
N MET A 361 -14.61 -9.17 5.58
CA MET A 361 -14.47 -9.55 6.99
C MET A 361 -13.07 -9.19 7.55
N ALA A 362 -12.03 -9.15 6.72
CA ALA A 362 -10.73 -8.58 7.09
C ALA A 362 -10.82 -7.08 7.41
N ALA A 363 -11.57 -6.30 6.61
CA ALA A 363 -11.83 -4.89 6.90
C ALA A 363 -12.64 -4.69 8.20
N GLN A 364 -13.67 -5.52 8.46
CA GLN A 364 -14.40 -5.49 9.74
C GLN A 364 -13.47 -5.78 10.94
N LYS A 365 -12.62 -6.81 10.82
CA LYS A 365 -11.63 -7.17 11.85
C LYS A 365 -10.63 -6.05 12.11
N TYR A 366 -10.23 -5.31 11.07
CA TYR A 366 -9.34 -4.15 11.20
C TYR A 366 -10.03 -2.98 11.94
N CYS A 367 -11.32 -2.74 11.70
CA CYS A 367 -12.10 -1.74 12.43
C CYS A 367 -12.17 -2.07 13.94
N LEU A 368 -12.48 -3.33 14.27
CA LEU A 368 -12.62 -3.84 15.65
C LEU A 368 -11.27 -4.17 16.33
N LEU A 369 -10.13 -3.81 15.73
CA LEU A 369 -8.80 -4.16 16.20
C LEU A 369 -8.37 -3.30 17.40
N ALA A 370 -7.81 -3.93 18.43
CA ALA A 370 -7.19 -3.28 19.60
C ALA A 370 -5.65 -3.39 19.64
N THR A 371 -5.06 -4.29 18.86
CA THR A 371 -3.59 -4.40 18.69
C THR A 371 -3.09 -3.37 17.67
N CYS A 372 -1.77 -3.22 17.52
CA CYS A 372 -1.19 -2.28 16.55
C CYS A 372 -1.76 -2.43 15.14
N ARG A 373 -2.42 -1.37 14.63
CA ARG A 373 -3.10 -1.37 13.32
C ARG A 373 -2.15 -1.63 12.17
N ARG A 374 -1.02 -0.93 12.16
CA ARG A 374 0.01 -1.09 11.11
C ARG A 374 0.55 -2.52 11.04
N LYS A 375 0.86 -3.13 12.18
CA LYS A 375 1.33 -4.52 12.26
C LYS A 375 0.32 -5.51 11.66
N SER A 376 -0.98 -5.30 11.90
CA SER A 376 -2.03 -6.11 11.28
C SER A 376 -2.25 -5.84 9.79
N LEU A 377 -2.00 -4.62 9.29
CA LEU A 377 -1.96 -4.34 7.85
C LEU A 377 -0.80 -5.07 7.16
N LEU A 378 0.42 -4.98 7.71
CA LEU A 378 1.60 -5.65 7.17
C LEU A 378 1.40 -7.17 7.13
N GLN A 379 0.92 -7.76 8.23
CA GLN A 379 0.63 -9.19 8.33
C GLN A 379 -0.39 -9.66 7.28
N TYR A 380 -1.37 -8.81 6.92
CA TYR A 380 -2.37 -9.13 5.90
C TYR A 380 -1.77 -9.26 4.49
N PHE A 381 -0.78 -8.42 4.15
CA PHE A 381 -0.04 -8.51 2.88
C PHE A 381 1.12 -9.52 2.90
N GLY A 382 1.34 -10.21 4.02
CA GLY A 382 2.38 -11.24 4.19
C GLY A 382 3.72 -10.72 4.71
N GLU A 383 3.78 -9.50 5.26
CA GLU A 383 4.97 -8.96 5.91
C GLU A 383 4.88 -9.09 7.43
N GLU A 384 5.75 -9.92 8.02
CA GLU A 384 5.81 -10.06 9.48
C GLU A 384 6.51 -8.88 10.14
N ARG A 385 5.87 -8.33 11.19
CA ARG A 385 6.48 -7.33 12.08
C ARG A 385 6.29 -7.74 13.53
N TYR A 386 7.38 -8.00 14.24
CA TYR A 386 7.33 -8.43 15.63
C TYR A 386 6.97 -7.29 16.60
N THR A 387 7.50 -6.09 16.37
CA THR A 387 7.25 -4.89 17.20
C THR A 387 6.01 -4.12 16.76
N ASP A 388 5.36 -3.46 17.71
CA ASP A 388 4.27 -2.52 17.44
C ASP A 388 4.84 -1.17 16.96
N CYS A 389 4.05 -0.37 16.24
CA CYS A 389 4.59 0.73 15.43
C CYS A 389 4.82 2.07 16.16
N GLY A 390 4.25 2.27 17.35
CA GLY A 390 4.31 3.55 18.07
C GLY A 390 3.56 4.73 17.42
N ASN A 391 3.04 4.58 16.19
CA ASN A 391 2.42 5.64 15.39
C ASN A 391 1.06 5.19 14.80
N CYS A 392 0.20 4.66 15.66
CA CYS A 392 -1.23 4.45 15.40
C CYS A 392 -2.00 4.61 16.71
N ASP A 393 -3.29 4.94 16.65
CA ASP A 393 -4.18 5.12 17.80
C ASP A 393 -4.05 4.05 18.90
N ASN A 394 -4.01 2.75 18.56
CA ASN A 394 -3.87 1.66 19.52
C ASN A 394 -2.50 1.62 20.22
N CYS A 395 -1.49 2.28 19.65
CA CYS A 395 -0.14 2.43 20.22
C CYS A 395 0.06 3.77 20.94
N THR A 396 -0.65 4.83 20.54
CA THR A 396 -0.48 6.21 21.08
C THR A 396 -1.55 6.61 22.08
N GLY A 397 -2.72 5.96 22.07
CA GLY A 397 -3.81 6.20 23.00
C GLY A 397 -3.46 5.74 24.42
N THR A 398 -4.14 6.32 25.41
CA THR A 398 -4.01 5.89 26.81
C THR A 398 -4.38 4.42 26.94
N LYS A 399 -3.42 3.62 27.41
CA LYS A 399 -3.63 2.20 27.67
C LYS A 399 -4.52 2.02 28.89
N ASN A 400 -5.84 1.99 28.65
CA ASN A 400 -6.83 1.57 29.62
C ASN A 400 -6.77 0.05 29.77
N GLU A 401 -5.65 -0.43 30.30
CA GLU A 401 -5.36 -1.82 30.61
C GLU A 401 -6.08 -2.22 31.90
N ARG A 402 -6.90 -3.26 31.84
CA ARG A 402 -7.64 -3.81 32.99
C ARG A 402 -7.41 -5.32 33.04
N ASP A 403 -7.31 -5.88 34.24
CA ASP A 403 -7.41 -7.33 34.43
C ASP A 403 -8.83 -7.79 34.09
N LEU A 404 -8.95 -8.57 33.01
CA LEU A 404 -10.21 -9.14 32.52
C LEU A 404 -10.21 -10.67 32.66
N SER A 405 -9.42 -11.23 33.60
CA SER A 405 -9.31 -12.69 33.79
C SER A 405 -10.65 -13.36 34.04
N LYS A 406 -11.51 -12.76 34.87
CA LYS A 406 -12.79 -13.34 35.29
C LYS A 406 -13.76 -13.42 34.12
N GLU A 407 -13.92 -12.29 33.44
CA GLU A 407 -14.77 -12.13 32.27
C GLU A 407 -14.26 -13.01 31.10
N SER A 408 -12.94 -13.06 30.90
CA SER A 408 -12.31 -13.96 29.93
C SER A 408 -12.54 -15.43 30.26
N PHE A 409 -12.41 -15.83 31.53
CA PHE A 409 -12.67 -17.20 31.98
C PHE A 409 -14.14 -17.59 31.78
N LEU A 410 -15.09 -16.69 32.07
CA LEU A 410 -16.51 -16.87 31.79
C LEU A 410 -16.76 -17.10 30.28
N LEU A 411 -16.21 -16.24 29.42
CA LEU A 411 -16.45 -16.32 27.97
C LEU A 411 -15.77 -17.55 27.33
N LEU A 412 -14.51 -17.82 27.67
CA LEU A 412 -13.79 -19.02 27.21
C LEU A 412 -14.49 -20.31 27.68
N SER A 413 -14.94 -20.35 28.95
CA SER A 413 -15.69 -21.49 29.48
C SER A 413 -17.05 -21.64 28.78
N CYS A 414 -17.77 -20.54 28.51
CA CYS A 414 -19.05 -20.61 27.80
C CYS A 414 -18.88 -21.08 26.34
N VAL A 415 -17.88 -20.59 25.62
CA VAL A 415 -17.53 -21.07 24.26
C VAL A 415 -17.22 -22.58 24.27
N LYS A 416 -16.47 -23.05 25.28
CA LYS A 416 -16.15 -24.47 25.48
C LYS A 416 -17.40 -25.31 25.78
N SER A 417 -18.28 -24.85 26.69
CA SER A 417 -19.54 -25.52 27.05
C SER A 417 -20.55 -25.56 25.89
N CYS A 418 -20.58 -24.53 25.04
CA CYS A 418 -21.34 -24.53 23.79
C CYS A 418 -20.67 -25.37 22.67
N GLY A 419 -19.60 -26.10 22.98
CA GLY A 419 -18.95 -27.08 22.11
C GLY A 419 -18.14 -26.49 20.94
N GLY A 420 -17.91 -25.16 20.93
CA GLY A 420 -17.22 -24.46 19.83
C GLY A 420 -17.97 -24.43 18.49
N ARG A 421 -19.27 -24.82 18.45
CA ARG A 421 -20.06 -24.96 17.21
C ARG A 421 -20.89 -23.73 16.85
N TRP A 422 -20.50 -22.55 17.30
CA TRP A 422 -21.25 -21.31 17.12
C TRP A 422 -20.34 -20.10 17.04
N GLY A 423 -20.76 -19.05 16.31
CA GLY A 423 -20.20 -17.70 16.47
C GLY A 423 -20.57 -17.08 17.82
N LEU A 424 -19.85 -16.01 18.21
CA LEU A 424 -19.92 -15.38 19.55
C LEU A 424 -21.34 -15.04 20.05
N ASN A 425 -22.31 -14.80 19.17
CA ASN A 425 -23.70 -14.51 19.58
C ASN A 425 -24.27 -15.55 20.57
N MET A 426 -24.08 -16.85 20.32
CA MET A 426 -24.69 -17.89 21.16
C MET A 426 -24.07 -17.95 22.57
N PRO A 427 -22.73 -18.02 22.77
CA PRO A 427 -22.13 -17.89 24.10
C PRO A 427 -22.48 -16.58 24.82
N VAL A 428 -22.55 -15.45 24.10
CA VAL A 428 -22.91 -14.16 24.71
C VAL A 428 -24.36 -14.13 25.16
N ASP A 429 -25.30 -14.67 24.38
CA ASP A 429 -26.70 -14.75 24.77
C ASP A 429 -26.90 -15.69 25.98
N VAL A 430 -26.15 -16.80 26.06
CA VAL A 430 -26.12 -17.69 27.22
C VAL A 430 -25.60 -16.97 28.47
N LEU A 431 -24.42 -16.33 28.40
CA LEU A 431 -23.86 -15.55 29.52
C LEU A 431 -24.83 -14.49 30.02
N ARG A 432 -25.51 -13.78 29.13
CA ARG A 432 -26.46 -12.72 29.49
C ARG A 432 -27.83 -13.23 29.97
N GLY A 433 -28.03 -14.55 30.00
CA GLY A 433 -29.23 -15.18 30.55
C GLY A 433 -30.40 -15.29 29.59
N SER A 434 -30.16 -15.22 28.28
CA SER A 434 -31.19 -15.32 27.24
C SER A 434 -31.93 -16.66 27.28
N ARG A 435 -33.20 -16.63 26.89
CA ARG A 435 -34.09 -17.81 26.79
C ARG A 435 -34.72 -17.96 25.40
N VAL A 436 -34.05 -17.46 24.36
CA VAL A 436 -34.43 -17.71 22.96
C VAL A 436 -34.51 -19.22 22.72
N LYS A 437 -35.52 -19.68 21.98
CA LYS A 437 -35.87 -21.11 21.74
C LYS A 437 -34.65 -22.03 21.55
N LYS A 438 -33.70 -21.60 20.73
CA LYS A 438 -32.46 -22.34 20.37
C LYS A 438 -31.50 -22.62 21.54
N ILE A 439 -31.55 -21.83 22.62
CA ILE A 439 -30.82 -22.06 23.88
C ILE A 439 -31.50 -23.18 24.68
N LEU A 440 -32.83 -23.11 24.81
CA LEU A 440 -33.65 -24.09 25.54
C LEU A 440 -33.60 -25.47 24.86
N GLU A 441 -33.70 -25.52 23.53
CA GLU A 441 -33.54 -26.73 22.70
C GLU A 441 -32.17 -27.41 22.88
N LYS A 442 -31.15 -26.67 23.34
CA LYS A 442 -29.80 -27.18 23.63
C LYS A 442 -29.50 -27.32 25.12
N ASN A 443 -30.48 -27.08 26.00
CA ASN A 443 -30.32 -27.05 27.46
C ASN A 443 -29.22 -26.07 27.94
N TYR A 444 -28.87 -25.06 27.13
CA TYR A 444 -27.84 -24.07 27.47
C TYR A 444 -28.29 -23.09 28.56
N ASP A 445 -29.58 -23.07 28.89
CA ASP A 445 -30.18 -22.43 30.07
C ASP A 445 -29.81 -23.11 31.40
N LYS A 446 -29.32 -24.36 31.35
CA LYS A 446 -28.90 -25.15 32.51
C LYS A 446 -27.39 -25.15 32.73
N LEU A 447 -26.64 -24.42 31.91
CA LEU A 447 -25.20 -24.28 32.06
C LEU A 447 -24.86 -23.40 33.28
N PRO A 448 -23.83 -23.73 34.09
CA PRO A 448 -23.47 -22.94 35.27
C PRO A 448 -23.19 -21.46 34.99
N MET A 449 -22.71 -21.14 33.78
CA MET A 449 -22.43 -19.78 33.32
C MET A 449 -23.64 -19.04 32.71
N HIS A 450 -24.83 -19.65 32.66
CA HIS A 450 -26.04 -18.94 32.22
C HIS A 450 -26.32 -17.77 33.16
N ALA A 451 -26.72 -16.63 32.60
CA ALA A 451 -27.03 -15.40 33.35
C ALA A 451 -25.89 -14.77 34.19
N MET A 452 -24.67 -15.35 34.23
CA MET A 452 -23.53 -14.81 34.98
C MET A 452 -22.89 -13.55 34.37
N GLY A 453 -23.24 -13.19 33.14
CA GLY A 453 -22.69 -12.05 32.41
C GLY A 453 -23.68 -10.91 32.15
N LYS A 454 -24.75 -10.80 32.95
CA LYS A 454 -25.82 -9.79 32.77
C LYS A 454 -25.32 -8.35 32.82
N ASP A 455 -24.32 -8.08 33.66
CA ASP A 455 -23.84 -6.74 34.01
C ASP A 455 -23.23 -5.97 32.82
N TYR A 456 -22.83 -6.70 31.77
CA TYR A 456 -22.27 -6.15 30.55
C TYR A 456 -23.23 -6.28 29.35
N PRO A 457 -23.32 -5.27 28.46
CA PRO A 457 -24.14 -5.33 27.25
C PRO A 457 -23.57 -6.36 26.25
N PRO A 458 -24.37 -6.83 25.26
CA PRO A 458 -23.92 -7.89 24.34
C PRO A 458 -22.83 -7.40 23.39
N ASN A 459 -22.62 -6.09 23.25
CA ASN A 459 -21.52 -5.52 22.46
C ASN A 459 -20.19 -5.61 23.19
N TRP A 460 -20.17 -5.34 24.51
CA TRP A 460 -19.00 -5.46 25.40
C TRP A 460 -18.45 -6.89 25.39
N TRP A 461 -19.32 -7.88 25.54
CA TRP A 461 -18.91 -9.30 25.48
C TRP A 461 -18.37 -9.71 24.10
N LYS A 462 -18.89 -9.13 23.01
CA LYS A 462 -18.37 -9.37 21.65
C LYS A 462 -17.00 -8.71 21.46
N ALA A 463 -16.78 -7.52 22.03
CA ALA A 463 -15.48 -6.86 22.04
C ALA A 463 -14.43 -7.68 22.83
N LEU A 464 -14.78 -8.21 24.00
CA LEU A 464 -13.92 -9.14 24.75
C LEU A 464 -13.64 -10.41 23.92
N GLY A 465 -14.63 -10.96 23.23
CA GLY A 465 -14.43 -12.07 22.29
C GLY A 465 -13.42 -11.75 21.19
N SER A 466 -13.49 -10.56 20.61
CA SER A 466 -12.51 -10.06 19.63
C SER A 466 -11.11 -9.88 20.23
N LEU A 467 -10.98 -9.32 21.45
CA LEU A 467 -9.71 -9.23 22.17
C LEU A 467 -9.09 -10.61 22.39
N LEU A 468 -9.88 -11.59 22.81
CA LEU A 468 -9.42 -12.97 23.05
C LEU A 468 -9.05 -13.70 21.75
N MET A 469 -9.70 -13.41 20.63
CA MET A 469 -9.26 -13.88 19.31
C MET A 469 -7.96 -13.22 18.87
N ALA A 470 -7.81 -11.90 19.04
CA ALA A 470 -6.59 -11.16 18.69
C ALA A 470 -5.37 -11.61 19.51
N HIS A 471 -5.54 -11.88 20.80
CA HIS A 471 -4.50 -12.42 21.68
C HIS A 471 -4.37 -13.96 21.60
N GLY A 472 -5.09 -14.62 20.68
CA GLY A 472 -4.96 -16.04 20.36
C GLY A 472 -5.49 -17.02 21.41
N TYR A 473 -6.36 -16.61 22.34
CA TYR A 473 -7.05 -17.49 23.30
C TYR A 473 -8.31 -18.13 22.68
N LEU A 474 -8.97 -17.42 21.76
CA LEU A 474 -10.04 -17.95 20.90
C LEU A 474 -9.52 -18.15 19.47
N LYS A 475 -10.15 -19.08 18.74
CA LYS A 475 -9.91 -19.33 17.32
C LYS A 475 -11.24 -19.34 16.56
N GLU A 476 -11.35 -18.51 15.54
CA GLU A 476 -12.42 -18.58 14.54
C GLU A 476 -12.08 -19.63 13.48
N THR A 477 -13.10 -20.36 13.00
CA THR A 477 -13.02 -21.33 11.91
C THR A 477 -14.30 -21.26 11.08
N VAL A 478 -14.19 -21.32 9.76
CA VAL A 478 -15.33 -21.38 8.85
C VAL A 478 -15.66 -22.83 8.52
N SER A 479 -16.93 -23.22 8.63
CA SER A 479 -17.47 -24.51 8.16
C SER A 479 -18.82 -24.24 7.50
N ASP A 480 -19.04 -24.76 6.30
CA ASP A 480 -20.35 -24.72 5.62
C ASP A 480 -20.93 -23.30 5.46
N GLY A 481 -20.04 -22.30 5.29
CA GLY A 481 -20.39 -20.88 5.24
C GLY A 481 -20.60 -20.20 6.61
N PHE A 482 -20.66 -20.96 7.70
CA PHE A 482 -20.84 -20.46 9.06
C PHE A 482 -19.51 -20.21 9.78
N ARG A 483 -19.41 -19.06 10.45
CA ARG A 483 -18.28 -18.70 11.32
C ARG A 483 -18.50 -19.27 12.72
N LEU A 484 -17.65 -20.23 13.09
CA LEU A 484 -17.65 -20.93 14.37
C LEU A 484 -16.47 -20.45 15.22
N VAL A 485 -16.68 -20.23 16.52
CA VAL A 485 -15.65 -19.77 17.45
C VAL A 485 -15.39 -20.86 18.49
N SER A 486 -14.12 -21.20 18.65
CA SER A 486 -13.61 -22.29 19.49
C SER A 486 -12.51 -21.77 20.43
N VAL A 487 -12.22 -22.51 21.49
CA VAL A 487 -11.11 -22.20 22.41
C VAL A 487 -9.81 -22.76 21.81
N SER A 488 -8.77 -21.91 21.70
CA SER A 488 -7.47 -22.32 21.17
C SER A 488 -6.66 -23.15 22.19
N PRO A 489 -5.53 -23.77 21.83
CA PRO A 489 -4.63 -24.40 22.80
C PRO A 489 -4.17 -23.43 23.91
N LYS A 490 -3.95 -22.15 23.59
CA LYS A 490 -3.62 -21.10 24.58
C LYS A 490 -4.81 -20.78 25.50
N GLY A 491 -6.03 -20.75 24.95
CA GLY A 491 -7.26 -20.60 25.73
C GLY A 491 -7.56 -21.81 26.62
N VAL A 492 -7.28 -23.03 26.16
CA VAL A 492 -7.43 -24.26 26.96
C VAL A 492 -6.43 -24.25 28.12
N LYS A 493 -5.17 -23.83 27.88
CA LYS A 493 -4.19 -23.64 28.95
C LYS A 493 -4.62 -22.56 29.96
N PHE A 494 -5.08 -21.40 29.50
CA PHE A 494 -5.61 -20.36 30.39
C PHE A 494 -6.76 -20.89 31.29
N LEU A 495 -7.62 -21.77 30.77
CA LEU A 495 -8.68 -22.42 31.55
C LEU A 495 -8.17 -23.51 32.50
N SER A 496 -7.11 -24.27 32.16
CA SER A 496 -6.51 -25.25 33.09
C SER A 496 -5.77 -24.59 34.23
N ASP A 497 -5.12 -23.45 33.94
CA ASP A 497 -4.26 -22.72 34.87
C ASP A 497 -5.08 -21.78 35.78
N GLY A 498 -6.40 -22.02 35.89
CA GLY A 498 -7.32 -21.31 36.80
C GLY A 498 -7.73 -19.90 36.37
N GLY A 499 -7.38 -19.45 35.15
CA GLY A 499 -7.58 -18.07 34.72
C GLY A 499 -6.54 -17.11 35.29
N THR A 500 -5.26 -17.39 35.04
CA THR A 500 -4.11 -16.54 35.41
C THR A 500 -4.28 -15.08 34.98
N PRO A 501 -3.79 -14.08 35.75
CA PRO A 501 -3.92 -12.65 35.43
C PRO A 501 -3.72 -12.29 33.96
N LEU A 502 -4.80 -11.83 33.34
CA LEU A 502 -4.92 -11.46 31.93
C LEU A 502 -5.35 -10.00 31.82
N VAL A 503 -4.34 -9.14 31.93
CA VAL A 503 -4.46 -7.71 31.65
C VAL A 503 -4.63 -7.53 30.15
N LEU A 504 -5.69 -6.80 29.75
CA LEU A 504 -6.02 -6.47 28.37
C LEU A 504 -6.37 -4.99 28.26
N GLN A 505 -5.98 -4.38 27.14
CA GLN A 505 -6.40 -3.02 26.78
C GLN A 505 -7.88 -3.02 26.38
N LEU A 506 -8.69 -2.24 27.08
CA LEU A 506 -10.12 -2.05 26.80
C LEU A 506 -10.32 -1.37 25.43
N THR A 507 -11.35 -1.77 24.69
CA THR A 507 -11.80 -1.06 23.48
C THR A 507 -12.79 0.07 23.84
N GLU A 508 -13.07 0.97 22.91
CA GLU A 508 -14.14 1.99 23.08
C GLU A 508 -15.49 1.36 23.47
N GLU A 509 -15.81 0.18 22.94
CA GLU A 509 -17.05 -0.56 23.23
C GLU A 509 -17.07 -1.21 24.62
N MET A 510 -15.95 -1.15 25.36
CA MET A 510 -15.79 -1.72 26.69
C MET A 510 -15.64 -0.69 27.81
N ILE A 511 -15.47 0.58 27.45
CA ILE A 511 -15.39 1.74 28.35
C ILE A 511 -16.79 2.34 28.51
N GLY A 512 -17.17 2.73 29.73
CA GLY A 512 -18.49 3.28 30.02
C GLY A 512 -18.69 4.70 29.49
N GLN A 513 -19.92 5.05 29.09
CA GLN A 513 -20.28 6.44 28.74
C GLN A 513 -20.04 7.42 29.90
N GLU A 514 -20.17 6.94 31.15
CA GLU A 514 -19.89 7.73 32.35
C GLU A 514 -18.38 7.95 32.57
N GLU A 515 -17.53 6.99 32.21
CA GLU A 515 -16.07 7.12 32.29
C GLU A 515 -15.55 8.17 31.28
N GLN A 516 -16.14 8.23 30.09
CA GLN A 516 -15.81 9.23 29.05
C GLN A 516 -15.99 10.68 29.54
N GLY A 517 -16.95 10.93 30.43
CA GLY A 517 -17.19 12.27 31.01
C GLY A 517 -16.03 12.82 31.84
N SER A 518 -15.15 11.95 32.36
CA SER A 518 -13.99 12.34 33.18
C SER A 518 -12.74 12.74 32.37
N SER A 519 -12.69 12.42 31.07
CA SER A 519 -11.49 12.46 30.25
C SER A 519 -11.50 13.55 29.16
N GLN A 520 -12.20 14.66 29.39
CA GLN A 520 -12.18 15.79 28.47
C GLN A 520 -10.82 16.54 28.49
N ASN A 521 -10.43 17.05 27.32
CA ASN A 521 -9.34 18.00 27.10
C ASN A 521 -7.88 17.51 27.25
N LYS A 522 -7.53 16.39 26.61
CA LYS A 522 -6.19 16.20 26.00
C LYS A 522 -6.26 15.69 24.56
N GLU A 523 -6.31 16.65 23.63
CA GLU A 523 -5.85 16.62 22.23
C GLU A 523 -5.84 15.26 21.50
N GLY A 524 -6.99 14.89 20.90
CA GLY A 524 -7.15 13.72 20.04
C GLY A 524 -7.90 13.98 18.72
N GLY A 525 -7.80 15.21 18.19
CA GLY A 525 -8.40 15.64 16.92
C GLY A 525 -7.55 15.29 15.69
N LEU A 526 -7.96 15.75 14.50
CA LEU A 526 -7.29 15.49 13.21
C LEU A 526 -5.88 16.10 13.03
N ASN A 527 -5.33 16.77 14.05
CA ASN A 527 -3.95 17.24 14.05
C ASN A 527 -3.00 16.08 13.67
N PRO A 528 -2.01 16.28 12.78
CA PRO A 528 -0.89 15.37 12.68
C PRO A 528 -0.23 15.25 14.06
N LEU A 529 -0.19 14.03 14.60
CA LEU A 529 0.61 13.72 15.79
C LEU A 529 2.05 14.08 15.45
N THR A 530 2.55 15.14 16.09
CA THR A 530 3.88 15.68 15.86
C THR A 530 4.92 14.72 16.41
N THR A 531 5.29 13.75 15.58
CA THR A 531 6.58 13.04 15.61
C THR A 531 7.71 14.01 15.22
N ALA A 532 7.75 15.15 15.90
CA ALA A 532 8.71 16.24 15.75
C ALA A 532 10.02 15.93 16.48
N GLU A 533 10.53 14.72 16.28
CA GLU A 533 11.92 14.33 16.60
C GLU A 533 12.80 14.29 15.32
N SER A 534 12.24 14.66 14.16
CA SER A 534 12.98 15.00 12.94
C SER A 534 12.61 16.41 12.46
N GLU A 535 13.63 17.22 12.14
CA GLU A 535 13.54 18.63 11.72
C GLU A 535 12.99 19.62 12.77
N LYS A 536 13.91 20.26 13.52
CA LYS A 536 13.62 21.49 14.29
C LYS A 536 13.50 22.70 13.35
N ILE A 537 12.34 22.85 12.73
CA ILE A 537 11.96 24.05 11.96
C ILE A 537 11.54 25.17 12.93
N SER A 538 12.05 26.40 12.75
CA SER A 538 11.64 27.56 13.53
C SER A 538 10.25 28.10 13.13
N GLU A 539 9.66 28.97 13.95
CA GLU A 539 8.37 29.59 13.62
C GLU A 539 8.49 30.49 12.38
N GLU A 540 9.64 31.15 12.21
CA GLU A 540 10.00 32.00 11.07
C GLU A 540 10.21 31.18 9.81
N GLU A 541 10.83 30.00 9.92
CA GLU A 541 10.98 29.05 8.80
C GLU A 541 9.63 28.46 8.38
N LEU A 542 8.73 28.18 9.33
CA LEU A 542 7.37 27.73 9.04
C LEU A 542 6.54 28.82 8.34
N LYS A 543 6.67 30.10 8.77
CA LYS A 543 6.09 31.26 8.08
C LYS A 543 6.65 31.40 6.66
N LEU A 544 7.98 31.28 6.49
CA LEU A 544 8.63 31.32 5.17
C LEU A 544 8.13 30.19 4.26
N TYR A 545 7.99 28.96 4.78
CA TYR A 545 7.41 27.83 4.06
C TYR A 545 5.98 28.12 3.59
N GLN A 546 5.12 28.65 4.46
CA GLN A 546 3.75 29.05 4.10
C GLN A 546 3.72 30.15 3.03
N MET A 547 4.64 31.12 3.08
CA MET A 547 4.76 32.14 2.03
C MET A 547 5.25 31.54 0.70
N LEU A 548 6.18 30.58 0.74
CA LEU A 548 6.68 29.89 -0.46
C LEU A 548 5.64 28.94 -1.10
N LEU A 549 4.75 28.32 -0.31
CA LEU A 549 3.58 27.61 -0.83
C LEU A 549 2.70 28.53 -1.70
N ASN A 550 2.46 29.76 -1.24
CA ASN A 550 1.71 30.77 -2.00
C ASN A 550 2.43 31.22 -3.28
N VAL A 551 3.77 31.29 -3.27
CA VAL A 551 4.58 31.56 -4.49
C VAL A 551 4.45 30.40 -5.49
N ARG A 552 4.58 29.15 -5.03
CA ARG A 552 4.40 27.94 -5.86
C ARG A 552 2.98 27.87 -6.46
N MET A 553 1.95 28.17 -5.66
CA MET A 553 0.55 28.14 -6.09
C MET A 553 0.27 29.17 -7.19
N LYS A 554 0.72 30.42 -7.05
CA LYS A 554 0.54 31.45 -8.09
C LYS A 554 1.21 31.07 -9.40
N LEU A 555 2.48 30.66 -9.33
CA LEU A 555 3.25 30.21 -10.49
C LEU A 555 2.61 28.99 -11.18
N ALA A 556 1.95 28.10 -10.42
CA ALA A 556 1.21 26.97 -10.96
C ALA A 556 -0.09 27.39 -11.67
N GLN A 557 -0.81 28.38 -11.13
CA GLN A 557 -2.00 28.96 -11.73
C GLN A 557 -1.67 29.69 -13.04
N ASP A 558 -0.62 30.53 -13.05
CA ASP A 558 -0.15 31.26 -14.24
C ASP A 558 0.23 30.33 -15.41
N ILE A 559 0.69 29.11 -15.10
CA ILE A 559 1.15 28.09 -16.07
C ILE A 559 0.05 27.05 -16.37
N GLY A 560 -1.05 27.01 -15.61
CA GLY A 560 -2.11 26.02 -15.74
C GLY A 560 -1.71 24.60 -15.33
N THR A 561 -0.83 24.45 -14.32
CA THR A 561 -0.28 23.16 -13.86
C THR A 561 -0.57 22.93 -12.36
N ALA A 562 -0.24 21.76 -11.84
CA ALA A 562 -0.40 21.44 -10.41
C ALA A 562 0.78 22.02 -9.59
N PRO A 563 0.56 22.58 -8.39
CA PRO A 563 1.66 23.14 -7.57
C PRO A 563 2.79 22.15 -7.31
N TYR A 564 2.46 20.91 -6.91
CA TYR A 564 3.46 19.87 -6.64
C TYR A 564 4.28 19.46 -7.87
N ALA A 565 3.76 19.65 -9.09
CA ALA A 565 4.46 19.35 -10.34
C ALA A 565 5.56 20.37 -10.68
N ILE A 566 5.56 21.54 -10.03
CA ILE A 566 6.68 22.49 -10.09
C ILE A 566 7.79 22.03 -9.13
N CYS A 567 7.46 21.80 -7.86
CA CYS A 567 8.36 21.22 -6.86
C CYS A 567 7.57 20.68 -5.66
N GLY A 568 8.05 19.60 -5.05
CA GLY A 568 7.39 18.96 -3.90
C GLY A 568 7.52 19.74 -2.59
N ASP A 569 6.66 19.41 -1.62
CA ASP A 569 6.62 20.07 -0.30
C ASP A 569 7.96 19.95 0.46
N GLN A 570 8.63 18.79 0.40
CA GLN A 570 9.95 18.61 1.01
C GLN A 570 11.00 19.57 0.39
N THR A 571 10.95 19.77 -0.93
CA THR A 571 11.83 20.72 -1.62
C THR A 571 11.53 22.17 -1.20
N LEU A 572 10.27 22.54 -0.99
CA LEU A 572 9.91 23.85 -0.40
C LEU A 572 10.35 24.00 1.07
N ARG A 573 10.30 22.94 1.88
CA ARG A 573 10.86 22.94 3.25
C ARG A 573 12.36 23.18 3.22
N HIS A 574 13.08 22.50 2.32
CA HIS A 574 14.50 22.74 2.08
C HIS A 574 14.76 24.20 1.64
N PHE A 575 13.91 24.80 0.79
CA PHE A 575 14.05 26.22 0.44
C PHE A 575 13.90 27.14 1.66
N ALA A 576 12.94 26.85 2.55
CA ALA A 576 12.73 27.62 3.77
C ALA A 576 13.88 27.48 4.79
N LYS A 577 14.48 26.29 4.92
CA LYS A 577 15.62 26.00 5.82
C LYS A 577 16.96 26.54 5.29
N ILE A 578 17.24 26.37 3.99
CA ILE A 578 18.54 26.68 3.37
C ILE A 578 18.62 28.13 2.87
N ARG A 579 17.47 28.73 2.52
CA ARG A 579 17.32 30.12 2.07
C ARG A 579 18.30 30.50 0.93
N PRO A 580 18.38 29.72 -0.16
CA PRO A 580 19.41 29.85 -1.20
C PRO A 580 19.37 31.20 -1.93
N SER A 581 20.49 31.92 -1.89
CA SER A 581 20.70 33.23 -2.54
C SER A 581 20.94 33.15 -4.06
N THR A 582 21.23 31.96 -4.59
CA THR A 582 21.64 31.75 -5.99
C THR A 582 21.06 30.46 -6.57
N GLY A 583 20.85 30.46 -7.90
CA GLY A 583 20.43 29.26 -8.64
C GLY A 583 21.40 28.08 -8.53
N ALA A 584 22.70 28.35 -8.30
CA ALA A 584 23.71 27.31 -8.06
C ALA A 584 23.51 26.59 -6.71
N ARG A 585 23.16 27.33 -5.65
CA ARG A 585 22.78 26.71 -4.36
C ARG A 585 21.43 26.01 -4.42
N LEU A 586 20.47 26.59 -5.15
CA LEU A 586 19.16 25.99 -5.43
C LEU A 586 19.29 24.62 -6.12
N ALA A 587 20.25 24.47 -7.07
CA ALA A 587 20.49 23.24 -7.82
C ALA A 587 21.14 22.08 -7.01
N ASN A 588 21.53 22.33 -5.76
CA ASN A 588 22.03 21.30 -4.84
C ASN A 588 20.95 20.77 -3.90
N ILE A 589 19.71 21.28 -3.98
CA ILE A 589 18.61 20.88 -3.11
C ILE A 589 17.87 19.68 -3.71
N ASP A 590 17.63 18.65 -2.91
CA ASP A 590 16.97 17.43 -3.37
C ASP A 590 15.53 17.69 -3.87
N GLY A 591 15.20 17.09 -5.02
CA GLY A 591 13.98 17.36 -5.81
C GLY A 591 14.09 18.55 -6.78
N VAL A 592 15.18 19.32 -6.76
CA VAL A 592 15.42 20.38 -7.76
C VAL A 592 16.06 19.80 -9.03
N ASN A 593 15.25 19.69 -10.09
CA ASN A 593 15.69 19.17 -11.38
C ASN A 593 16.22 20.28 -12.33
N GLN A 594 16.87 19.86 -13.43
CA GLN A 594 17.49 20.78 -14.40
C GLN A 594 16.47 21.68 -15.11
N HIS A 595 15.25 21.19 -15.37
CA HIS A 595 14.20 21.97 -16.02
C HIS A 595 13.67 23.06 -15.08
N PHE A 596 13.43 22.73 -13.80
CA PHE A 596 13.11 23.72 -12.75
C PHE A 596 14.17 24.83 -12.69
N ILE A 597 15.47 24.49 -12.68
CA ILE A 597 16.54 25.49 -12.68
C ILE A 597 16.47 26.40 -13.92
N SER A 598 16.24 25.84 -15.10
CA SER A 598 16.16 26.62 -16.34
C SER A 598 14.96 27.57 -16.43
N ARG A 599 13.89 27.31 -15.68
CA ARG A 599 12.58 27.97 -15.87
C ARG A 599 12.09 28.79 -14.67
N TYR A 600 12.45 28.39 -13.44
CA TYR A 600 11.85 28.91 -12.21
C TYR A 600 12.88 29.44 -11.18
N SER A 601 14.19 29.21 -11.39
CA SER A 601 15.23 29.57 -10.41
C SER A 601 15.25 31.05 -10.04
N GLY A 602 15.16 31.96 -11.02
CA GLY A 602 15.13 33.40 -10.78
C GLY A 602 13.94 33.83 -9.90
N THR A 603 12.75 33.35 -10.24
CA THR A 603 11.52 33.62 -9.49
C THR A 603 11.62 33.15 -8.03
N PHE A 604 12.12 31.92 -7.80
CA PHE A 604 12.28 31.40 -6.44
C PHE A 604 13.38 32.12 -5.67
N VAL A 605 14.55 32.36 -6.24
CA VAL A 605 15.65 33.09 -5.56
C VAL A 605 15.22 34.50 -5.18
N GLN A 606 14.54 35.24 -6.07
CA GLN A 606 14.03 36.58 -5.78
C GLN A 606 13.02 36.58 -4.63
N ASN A 607 12.06 35.65 -4.65
CA ASN A 607 11.06 35.54 -3.58
C ASN A 607 11.70 35.09 -2.25
N ILE A 608 12.59 34.09 -2.25
CA ILE A 608 13.32 33.65 -1.06
C ILE A 608 14.12 34.81 -0.45
N ALA A 609 14.82 35.60 -1.25
CA ALA A 609 15.56 36.77 -0.79
C ALA A 609 14.64 37.85 -0.17
N GLN A 610 13.52 38.16 -0.83
CA GLN A 610 12.56 39.15 -0.35
C GLN A 610 11.84 38.70 0.94
N LEU A 611 11.36 37.46 0.99
CA LEU A 611 10.59 36.91 2.10
C LEU A 611 11.48 36.68 3.33
N SER A 612 12.71 36.17 3.15
CA SER A 612 13.68 36.02 4.24
C SER A 612 14.01 37.38 4.86
N LYS A 613 14.18 38.43 4.04
CA LYS A 613 14.39 39.81 4.52
C LYS A 613 13.17 40.35 5.30
N GLN A 614 11.94 40.03 4.90
CA GLN A 614 10.74 40.41 5.65
C GLN A 614 10.63 39.70 7.01
N LEU A 615 11.18 38.49 7.14
CA LEU A 615 11.19 37.68 8.35
C LEU A 615 12.49 37.82 9.17
N ASN A 616 13.40 38.73 8.78
CA ASN A 616 14.74 38.92 9.36
C ASN A 616 15.63 37.66 9.37
N LEU A 617 15.40 36.71 8.45
CA LEU A 617 16.19 35.50 8.27
C LEU A 617 17.41 35.75 7.38
N SER A 618 18.56 35.21 7.77
CA SER A 618 19.77 35.19 6.95
C SER A 618 19.65 34.19 5.80
N LEU A 619 20.09 34.59 4.60
CA LEU A 619 20.21 33.70 3.46
C LEU A 619 21.36 32.70 3.64
N ASP A 620 21.35 31.66 2.81
CA ASP A 620 22.50 30.77 2.60
C ASP A 620 22.97 29.98 3.83
N ASP A 621 22.05 29.70 4.74
CA ASP A 621 22.31 29.00 6.00
C ASP A 621 23.02 27.65 5.77
N SER A 622 24.15 27.48 6.45
CA SER A 622 25.01 26.30 6.35
C SER A 622 24.75 25.27 7.44
N SER A 623 23.99 25.61 8.49
CA SER A 623 23.61 24.66 9.56
C SER A 623 22.78 23.49 9.02
N GLY A 624 22.01 23.72 7.94
CA GLY A 624 21.30 22.66 7.23
C GLY A 624 22.18 21.72 6.40
N VAL A 625 23.47 22.04 6.17
CA VAL A 625 24.36 21.26 5.28
C VAL A 625 24.99 20.06 6.00
N GLU A 626 25.17 20.15 7.33
CA GLU A 626 25.63 19.00 8.13
C GLU A 626 24.57 17.89 8.15
N ASP A 627 23.27 18.25 8.21
CA ASP A 627 22.15 17.33 7.96
C ASP A 627 22.20 16.73 6.55
N MET A 628 22.57 17.51 5.51
CA MET A 628 22.53 17.06 4.11
C MET A 628 23.56 15.97 3.76
N MET A 629 24.65 15.82 4.51
CA MET A 629 25.54 14.65 4.35
C MET A 629 24.95 13.39 5.00
N SER A 630 23.92 13.53 5.84
CA SER A 630 22.98 12.43 6.05
C SER A 630 22.03 12.34 4.86
N VAL A 631 22.45 11.57 3.86
CA VAL A 631 21.50 10.69 3.17
C VAL A 631 20.65 10.04 4.26
N PRO A 632 19.30 10.00 4.18
CA PRO A 632 18.50 9.22 5.11
C PRO A 632 19.00 7.79 5.00
N LYS A 633 19.84 7.37 5.96
CA LYS A 633 20.69 6.20 5.80
C LYS A 633 19.78 5.05 5.38
N PRO A 634 20.14 4.28 4.33
CA PRO A 634 19.36 3.11 3.99
C PRO A 634 19.14 2.34 5.29
N VAL A 635 17.87 2.08 5.65
CA VAL A 635 17.54 1.30 6.84
C VAL A 635 18.24 -0.02 6.62
N ASN A 636 19.38 -0.19 7.28
CA ASN A 636 20.44 -1.05 6.77
C ASN A 636 20.10 -2.47 7.19
N ASN A 637 19.15 -3.05 6.45
CA ASN A 637 18.75 -4.45 6.47
C ASN A 637 19.83 -5.36 5.84
N SER A 638 21.02 -4.80 5.61
CA SER A 638 22.31 -5.43 5.92
C SER A 638 22.55 -5.62 7.43
N LEU A 639 21.49 -5.80 8.22
CA LEU A 639 21.54 -6.60 9.44
C LEU A 639 21.98 -8.00 9.02
N PRO A 640 23.12 -8.51 9.53
CA PRO A 640 23.43 -9.92 9.38
C PRO A 640 22.28 -10.71 10.01
N ARG A 641 21.63 -11.60 9.24
CA ARG A 641 20.34 -12.22 9.62
C ARG A 641 20.39 -13.09 10.90
N ASN A 642 21.56 -13.25 11.51
CA ASN A 642 21.82 -14.02 12.73
C ASN A 642 22.10 -13.15 13.97
N LEU A 643 22.34 -11.84 13.82
CA LEU A 643 22.85 -10.99 14.90
C LEU A 643 21.72 -10.40 15.76
N GLY A 644 21.33 -11.11 16.81
CA GLY A 644 20.24 -10.69 17.70
C GLY A 644 20.46 -9.35 18.42
N ASP A 645 19.35 -8.63 18.66
CA ASP A 645 19.26 -7.23 19.12
C ASP A 645 20.32 -6.80 20.14
N ALA A 646 20.51 -7.58 21.21
CA ALA A 646 21.44 -7.24 22.29
C ALA A 646 22.90 -7.11 21.82
N LYS A 647 23.31 -7.85 20.78
CA LYS A 647 24.62 -7.74 20.15
C LYS A 647 24.69 -6.50 19.26
N PHE A 648 23.75 -6.35 18.33
CA PHE A 648 23.68 -5.22 17.40
C PHE A 648 23.62 -3.87 18.13
N THR A 649 22.77 -3.73 19.16
CA THR A 649 22.70 -2.52 20.00
C THR A 649 24.03 -2.24 20.72
N SER A 650 24.75 -3.27 21.17
CA SER A 650 26.03 -3.08 21.88
C SER A 650 27.15 -2.66 20.93
N TRP A 651 27.17 -3.18 19.70
CA TRP A 651 28.02 -2.68 18.61
C TRP A 651 27.64 -1.26 18.20
N GLU A 652 26.36 -0.95 18.02
CA GLU A 652 25.91 0.37 17.57
C GLU A 652 26.23 1.49 18.57
N LEU A 653 26.00 1.25 19.87
CA LEU A 653 26.36 2.21 20.93
C LEU A 653 27.87 2.44 21.03
N TRP A 654 28.67 1.40 20.77
CA TRP A 654 30.13 1.51 20.77
C TRP A 654 30.64 2.25 19.52
N GLN A 655 30.26 1.79 18.33
CA GLN A 655 30.78 2.24 17.04
C GLN A 655 30.20 3.58 16.57
N LYS A 656 28.92 3.88 16.86
CA LYS A 656 28.24 5.10 16.36
C LYS A 656 28.00 6.19 17.40
N GLN A 657 27.96 5.85 18.70
CA GLN A 657 27.75 6.82 19.79
C GLN A 657 28.98 7.00 20.69
N GLU A 658 30.08 6.28 20.40
CA GLU A 658 31.37 6.36 21.10
C GLU A 658 31.27 6.13 22.61
N TYR A 659 30.37 5.22 23.03
CA TYR A 659 30.28 4.82 24.43
C TYR A 659 31.32 3.75 24.75
N SER A 660 32.00 3.88 25.88
CA SER A 660 32.88 2.84 26.42
C SER A 660 32.10 1.60 26.86
N PHE A 661 32.78 0.44 26.91
CA PHE A 661 32.16 -0.83 27.34
C PHE A 661 31.41 -0.72 28.67
N LYS A 662 31.97 -0.01 29.66
CA LYS A 662 31.35 0.31 30.95
C LYS A 662 30.02 1.05 30.85
N LYS A 663 29.91 2.02 29.93
CA LYS A 663 28.67 2.80 29.73
C LYS A 663 27.61 1.94 29.03
N ILE A 664 28.02 1.12 28.06
CA ILE A 664 27.13 0.19 27.33
C ILE A 664 26.61 -0.91 28.24
N ALA A 665 27.45 -1.45 29.14
CA ALA A 665 27.08 -2.45 30.14
C ALA A 665 25.83 -2.05 30.97
N HIS A 666 25.67 -0.75 31.24
CA HIS A 666 24.59 -0.16 32.03
C HIS A 666 23.50 0.55 31.20
N PHE A 667 23.66 0.65 29.88
CA PHE A 667 22.76 1.48 29.05
C PHE A 667 21.37 0.87 28.88
N ARG A 668 20.33 1.58 29.35
CA ARG A 668 18.90 1.25 29.21
C ARG A 668 18.50 -0.19 29.58
N ARG A 669 19.24 -0.85 30.50
CA ARG A 669 18.93 -2.20 31.01
C ARG A 669 18.52 -2.15 32.47
N ALA A 670 17.49 -2.92 32.84
CA ALA A 670 17.05 -3.07 34.23
C ALA A 670 18.06 -3.85 35.11
N VAL A 671 18.93 -4.65 34.49
CA VAL A 671 20.05 -5.33 35.12
C VAL A 671 21.30 -5.11 34.26
N PRO A 672 22.40 -4.55 34.79
CA PRO A 672 23.64 -4.38 34.04
C PRO A 672 24.27 -5.72 33.63
N ILE A 673 24.97 -5.73 32.49
CA ILE A 673 25.79 -6.87 32.06
C ILE A 673 27.28 -6.59 32.33
N LYS A 674 28.15 -7.61 32.28
CA LYS A 674 29.59 -7.40 32.41
C LYS A 674 30.17 -6.73 31.16
N GLU A 675 31.21 -5.92 31.32
CA GLU A 675 31.93 -5.29 30.21
C GLU A 675 32.52 -6.35 29.25
N GLN A 676 32.97 -7.48 29.79
CA GLN A 676 33.37 -8.68 29.04
C GLN A 676 32.29 -9.21 28.08
N THR A 677 31.01 -9.12 28.49
CA THR A 677 29.87 -9.50 27.64
C THR A 677 29.66 -8.50 26.51
N VAL A 678 29.87 -7.19 26.78
CA VAL A 678 29.84 -6.15 25.75
C VAL A 678 30.96 -6.37 24.71
N ILE A 679 32.19 -6.62 25.16
CA ILE A 679 33.34 -6.95 24.29
C ILE A 679 33.02 -8.16 23.41
N SER A 680 32.48 -9.25 23.98
CA SER A 680 32.08 -10.43 23.20
C SER A 680 30.96 -10.15 22.19
N TYR A 681 29.98 -9.32 22.55
CA TYR A 681 28.90 -8.93 21.65
C TYR A 681 29.37 -8.10 20.46
N ILE A 682 30.38 -7.26 20.66
CA ILE A 682 30.99 -6.43 19.63
C ILE A 682 31.88 -7.26 18.69
N LEU A 683 32.67 -8.20 19.24
CA LEU A 683 33.44 -9.16 18.43
C LEU A 683 32.54 -10.05 17.56
N ASP A 684 31.41 -10.51 18.11
CA ASP A 684 30.45 -11.32 17.35
C ASP A 684 29.75 -10.49 16.25
N ALA A 685 29.48 -9.20 16.49
CA ALA A 685 28.99 -8.30 15.43
C ALA A 685 30.02 -8.13 14.30
N ALA A 686 31.31 -8.00 14.64
CA ALA A 686 32.39 -7.91 13.65
C ALA A 686 32.54 -9.22 12.83
N ARG A 687 32.37 -10.40 13.46
CA ARG A 687 32.34 -11.70 12.76
C ARG A 687 31.16 -11.84 11.81
N ASP A 688 29.99 -11.37 12.21
CA ASP A 688 28.79 -11.35 11.38
C ASP A 688 28.85 -10.27 10.27
N GLY A 689 29.94 -9.50 10.18
CA GLY A 689 30.22 -8.57 9.08
C GLY A 689 29.89 -7.10 9.35
N CYS A 690 29.62 -6.71 10.59
CA CYS A 690 29.45 -5.29 10.95
C CYS A 690 30.80 -4.55 10.98
N GLU A 691 30.89 -3.39 10.32
CA GLU A 691 32.11 -2.57 10.30
C GLU A 691 32.54 -2.14 11.71
N MET A 692 33.83 -2.21 12.03
CA MET A 692 34.35 -1.86 13.35
C MET A 692 35.66 -1.07 13.27
N ASN A 693 35.81 -0.05 14.11
CA ASN A 693 37.08 0.66 14.30
C ASN A 693 38.03 -0.18 15.16
N TRP A 694 38.76 -1.08 14.52
CA TRP A 694 39.70 -1.99 15.18
C TRP A 694 40.79 -1.29 15.99
N ASN A 695 41.27 -0.12 15.56
CA ASN A 695 42.29 0.64 16.30
C ASN A 695 41.78 1.04 17.69
N ARG A 696 40.61 1.69 17.73
CA ARG A 696 39.94 2.05 19.00
C ARG A 696 39.57 0.81 19.82
N PHE A 697 39.24 -0.32 19.17
CA PHE A 697 38.93 -1.57 19.87
C PHE A 697 40.17 -2.15 20.56
N PHE A 698 41.33 -2.11 19.91
CA PHE A 698 42.61 -2.53 20.49
C PHE A 698 43.07 -1.58 21.60
N GLU A 699 42.83 -0.28 21.46
CA GLU A 699 43.08 0.72 22.52
C GLU A 699 42.21 0.47 23.76
N GLU A 700 40.88 0.36 23.62
CA GLU A 700 39.96 0.12 24.75
C GLU A 700 40.13 -1.28 25.39
N THR A 701 40.75 -2.25 24.69
CA THR A 701 41.00 -3.60 25.23
C THR A 701 42.46 -3.88 25.60
N GLY A 702 43.38 -2.94 25.33
CA GLY A 702 44.80 -3.05 25.65
C GLY A 702 45.60 -4.04 24.79
N LEU A 703 45.11 -4.45 23.61
CA LEU A 703 45.83 -5.37 22.71
C LEU A 703 46.86 -4.59 21.86
N THR A 704 48.04 -4.33 22.42
CA THR A 704 49.11 -3.60 21.69
C THR A 704 49.78 -4.46 20.61
N PRO A 705 50.47 -3.85 19.62
CA PRO A 705 51.23 -4.59 18.60
C PRO A 705 52.27 -5.56 19.18
N GLU A 706 52.88 -5.20 20.30
CA GLU A 706 53.87 -6.02 21.02
C GLU A 706 53.21 -7.27 21.61
N ILE A 707 52.03 -7.12 22.23
CA ILE A 707 51.24 -8.24 22.76
C ILE A 707 50.75 -9.13 21.61
N ALA A 708 50.30 -8.55 20.51
CA ALA A 708 49.94 -9.31 19.30
C ALA A 708 51.14 -10.05 18.68
N SER A 709 52.36 -9.51 18.79
CA SER A 709 53.59 -10.20 18.40
C SER A 709 53.95 -11.35 19.33
N GLN A 710 53.86 -11.15 20.65
CA GLN A 710 54.04 -12.20 21.65
C GLN A 710 53.05 -13.35 21.45
N ILE A 711 51.77 -13.05 21.19
CA ILE A 711 50.75 -14.07 20.92
C ILE A 711 51.09 -14.87 19.65
N ARG A 712 51.55 -14.23 18.57
CA ARG A 712 52.02 -14.94 17.36
C ARG A 712 53.19 -15.88 17.64
N LEU A 713 54.18 -15.44 18.42
CA LEU A 713 55.32 -16.28 18.82
C LEU A 713 54.89 -17.45 19.71
N ALA A 714 53.97 -17.24 20.64
CA ALA A 714 53.42 -18.31 21.48
C ALA A 714 52.64 -19.36 20.65
N ILE A 715 51.81 -18.93 19.69
CA ILE A 715 51.11 -19.84 18.77
C ILE A 715 52.12 -20.66 17.95
N ALA A 716 53.15 -20.02 17.40
CA ALA A 716 54.19 -20.70 16.62
C ALA A 716 54.98 -21.74 17.44
N LYS A 717 55.24 -21.45 18.73
CA LYS A 717 55.91 -22.36 19.66
C LYS A 717 55.02 -23.53 20.12
N VAL A 718 53.72 -23.29 20.34
CA VAL A 718 52.74 -24.30 20.73
C VAL A 718 52.31 -25.20 19.55
N GLY A 719 52.41 -24.70 18.32
CA GLY A 719 52.06 -25.45 17.10
C GLY A 719 50.56 -25.73 16.92
N SER A 720 49.69 -25.13 17.74
CA SER A 720 48.23 -25.28 17.65
C SER A 720 47.50 -24.01 18.15
N ARG A 721 46.47 -23.60 17.41
CA ARG A 721 45.56 -22.48 17.74
C ARG A 721 44.39 -22.92 18.65
N GLU A 722 44.06 -24.22 18.65
CA GLU A 722 42.82 -24.75 19.23
C GLU A 722 42.76 -24.70 20.77
N ARG A 723 43.93 -24.66 21.43
CA ARG A 723 44.03 -24.78 22.89
C ARG A 723 44.63 -23.51 23.49
N MET A 724 43.75 -22.64 23.99
CA MET A 724 44.13 -21.36 24.61
C MET A 724 45.04 -21.50 25.84
N LYS A 725 44.95 -22.61 26.60
CA LYS A 725 45.69 -22.77 27.86
C LYS A 725 47.22 -22.86 27.63
N PRO A 726 47.75 -23.80 26.80
CA PRO A 726 49.17 -23.81 26.44
C PRO A 726 49.69 -22.48 25.88
N ILE A 727 48.89 -21.80 25.05
CA ILE A 727 49.26 -20.48 24.49
C ILE A 727 49.40 -19.45 25.61
N LYS A 728 48.50 -19.46 26.61
CA LYS A 728 48.58 -18.55 27.77
C LYS A 728 49.72 -18.91 28.74
N GLU A 729 50.08 -20.18 28.86
CA GLU A 729 51.22 -20.67 29.65
C GLU A 729 52.57 -20.20 29.07
N GLU A 730 52.63 -19.93 27.76
CA GLU A 730 53.79 -19.33 27.06
C GLU A 730 53.76 -17.79 27.01
N LEU A 731 52.79 -17.13 27.66
CA LEU A 731 52.60 -15.67 27.59
C LEU A 731 52.74 -14.97 28.96
N PRO A 732 53.42 -13.81 29.05
CA PRO A 732 53.55 -13.01 30.27
C PRO A 732 52.22 -12.75 31.01
N GLU A 733 52.25 -12.61 32.34
CA GLU A 733 51.05 -12.48 33.18
C GLU A 733 50.10 -11.35 32.75
N ASN A 734 50.65 -10.24 32.25
CA ASN A 734 49.88 -9.10 31.75
C ASN A 734 49.05 -9.39 30.48
N VAL A 735 49.32 -10.49 29.77
CA VAL A 735 48.54 -10.91 28.59
C VAL A 735 47.38 -11.79 29.03
N THR A 736 46.16 -11.26 28.95
CA THR A 736 44.95 -11.95 29.43
C THR A 736 44.39 -12.98 28.44
N TYR A 737 43.58 -13.92 28.92
CA TYR A 737 42.79 -14.79 28.03
C TYR A 737 41.84 -14.02 27.10
N GLU A 738 41.44 -12.80 27.45
CA GLU A 738 40.55 -11.98 26.61
C GLU A 738 41.33 -11.34 25.47
N MET A 739 42.56 -10.86 25.71
CA MET A 739 43.49 -10.41 24.67
C MET A 739 43.78 -11.52 23.64
N ILE A 740 43.94 -12.78 24.07
CA ILE A 740 44.11 -13.93 23.15
C ILE A 740 42.85 -14.16 22.29
N LYS A 741 41.63 -14.02 22.85
CA LYS A 741 40.37 -14.13 22.08
C LYS A 741 40.19 -13.00 21.08
N ILE A 742 40.55 -11.78 21.46
CA ILE A 742 40.49 -10.59 20.59
C ILE A 742 41.50 -10.73 19.46
N PHE A 743 42.72 -11.17 19.77
CA PHE A 743 43.75 -11.48 18.78
C PHE A 743 43.23 -12.50 17.77
N PHE A 744 42.69 -13.66 18.21
CA PHE A 744 42.13 -14.65 17.30
C PHE A 744 41.02 -14.05 16.41
N ALA A 745 40.06 -13.32 16.98
CA ALA A 745 38.96 -12.73 16.21
C ALA A 745 39.42 -11.69 15.17
N ALA A 746 40.47 -10.92 15.47
CA ALA A 746 41.07 -9.96 14.52
C ALA A 746 41.89 -10.65 13.43
N ASP A 747 42.53 -11.77 13.76
CA ASP A 747 43.33 -12.59 12.85
C ASP A 747 42.42 -13.40 11.90
N ASP A 748 41.34 -14.01 12.43
CA ASP A 748 40.27 -14.68 11.67
C ASP A 748 39.63 -13.77 10.60
N LEU A 749 39.62 -12.45 10.85
CA LEU A 749 39.03 -11.41 9.99
C LEU A 749 40.06 -10.64 9.14
N GLY A 750 41.32 -11.09 9.10
CA GLY A 750 42.37 -10.50 8.27
C GLY A 750 42.65 -9.02 8.57
N VAL A 751 42.58 -8.64 9.85
CA VAL A 751 42.80 -7.26 10.33
C VAL A 751 44.28 -7.01 10.64
N LEU A 752 44.94 -7.99 11.25
CA LEU A 752 46.29 -7.86 11.83
C LEU A 752 47.44 -7.81 10.82
N GLU A 753 47.15 -7.95 9.53
CA GLU A 753 48.09 -7.71 8.43
C GLU A 753 48.03 -6.26 7.95
N LYS A 754 46.80 -5.72 7.79
CA LYS A 754 46.51 -4.40 7.20
C LYS A 754 47.07 -3.23 8.02
N THR A 755 47.31 -3.43 9.32
CA THR A 755 47.86 -2.41 10.24
C THR A 755 49.39 -2.35 10.26
N SER A 756 50.10 -3.24 9.54
CA SER A 756 51.58 -3.27 9.53
C SER A 756 52.24 -2.37 8.47
N GLY A 757 51.49 -1.93 7.46
CA GLY A 757 52.04 -1.25 6.28
C GLY A 757 52.19 0.27 6.43
N ASN A 758 53.09 0.76 7.27
CA ASN A 758 53.47 2.19 7.28
C ASN A 758 54.87 2.47 7.87
N THR A 759 55.92 2.32 7.03
CA THR A 759 57.27 2.85 7.29
C THR A 759 57.85 3.43 5.99
N PRO A 760 58.35 4.68 5.97
CA PRO A 760 58.84 5.33 4.75
C PRO A 760 60.34 5.13 4.49
N THR A 761 60.76 5.44 3.25
CA THR A 761 62.15 5.46 2.71
C THR A 761 62.78 4.07 2.45
N ASP A 762 63.63 3.85 1.42
CA ASP A 762 64.14 4.77 0.39
C ASP A 762 64.37 4.10 -0.99
N ARG A 763 64.55 4.95 -2.03
CA ARG A 763 65.09 4.75 -3.41
C ARG A 763 65.23 3.35 -4.05
N ALA A 764 64.53 3.20 -5.18
CA ALA A 764 64.99 2.91 -6.57
C ALA A 764 66.48 2.52 -6.83
N PRO A 765 66.82 1.76 -7.93
CA PRO A 765 66.13 1.79 -9.24
C PRO A 765 66.01 0.49 -10.09
N ALA A 766 65.14 0.57 -11.11
CA ALA A 766 65.19 0.01 -12.47
C ALA A 766 65.69 -1.44 -12.77
N GLN A 767 64.94 -2.18 -13.62
CA GLN A 767 65.32 -2.43 -15.03
C GLN A 767 64.21 -3.12 -15.86
N THR A 768 64.42 -3.26 -17.17
CA THR A 768 63.46 -3.68 -18.20
C THR A 768 63.79 -5.04 -18.86
N ALA A 769 62.80 -5.93 -18.96
CA ALA A 769 62.62 -6.98 -19.99
C ALA A 769 61.18 -7.52 -19.83
N GLU A 770 60.33 -7.79 -20.83
CA GLU A 770 60.44 -8.48 -22.14
C GLU A 770 60.49 -10.02 -22.12
N SER A 771 59.39 -10.59 -22.63
CA SER A 771 59.30 -11.76 -23.53
C SER A 771 59.12 -13.21 -23.02
N ALA A 772 58.23 -13.89 -23.76
CA ALA A 772 58.28 -15.30 -24.21
C ALA A 772 57.84 -16.49 -23.31
N LYS A 773 57.45 -17.58 -24.01
CA LYS A 773 56.99 -18.91 -23.53
C LYS A 773 58.09 -19.98 -23.75
N PRO A 774 57.91 -21.20 -23.22
CA PRO A 774 57.45 -22.34 -24.07
C PRO A 774 56.26 -23.11 -23.39
N TYR A 775 55.41 -23.96 -24.02
CA TYR A 775 55.56 -25.14 -24.90
C TYR A 775 56.35 -26.31 -24.24
N SER A 776 56.04 -27.61 -24.36
CA SER A 776 54.89 -28.43 -24.87
C SER A 776 54.94 -29.81 -24.13
N HIS A 777 54.09 -30.85 -24.21
CA HIS A 777 53.12 -31.46 -25.17
C HIS A 777 51.91 -32.05 -24.36
N GLY A 778 50.93 -32.85 -24.83
CA GLY A 778 50.53 -33.41 -26.15
C GLY A 778 50.15 -34.91 -26.07
N SER A 779 49.30 -35.41 -27.00
CA SER A 779 48.77 -36.79 -27.17
C SER A 779 47.61 -37.25 -26.25
N GLU A 780 46.59 -38.04 -26.67
CA GLU A 780 46.04 -38.33 -28.03
C GLU A 780 44.67 -39.08 -27.93
N ALA A 781 43.98 -39.28 -29.07
CA ALA A 781 42.77 -40.13 -29.24
C ALA A 781 42.91 -40.99 -30.53
N PRO A 782 42.09 -42.04 -30.77
CA PRO A 782 41.20 -41.96 -31.95
C PRO A 782 39.87 -42.80 -31.97
N GLU A 783 38.83 -42.18 -32.56
CA GLU A 783 37.82 -42.65 -33.57
C GLU A 783 36.99 -43.99 -33.52
N LYS A 784 35.80 -43.89 -34.18
CA LYS A 784 34.88 -44.90 -34.82
C LYS A 784 33.95 -45.73 -33.92
N GLY A 785 32.72 -46.10 -34.33
CA GLY A 785 31.89 -45.61 -35.48
C GLY A 785 30.76 -46.58 -35.94
N ASP A 786 29.69 -46.00 -36.51
CA ASP A 786 28.71 -46.56 -37.49
C ASP A 786 27.29 -47.07 -37.09
N GLN A 787 26.43 -47.27 -38.10
CA GLN A 787 24.94 -47.29 -38.18
C GLN A 787 24.17 -48.55 -37.69
N GLY A 788 22.82 -48.44 -37.57
CA GLY A 788 21.89 -49.58 -37.84
C GLY A 788 20.48 -49.58 -37.19
N ASP A 789 19.43 -49.32 -37.97
CA ASP A 789 17.98 -49.59 -37.70
C ASP A 789 17.54 -50.78 -38.62
N PRO A 790 16.47 -51.61 -38.39
CA PRO A 790 15.10 -51.18 -38.74
C PRO A 790 13.82 -51.95 -38.19
N VAL A 791 12.74 -51.19 -37.90
CA VAL A 791 11.33 -51.28 -38.47
C VAL A 791 10.43 -52.55 -38.31
N ILE A 792 9.11 -52.38 -38.60
CA ILE A 792 7.96 -53.33 -38.83
C ILE A 792 6.98 -53.46 -37.62
N ILE A 793 5.62 -53.49 -37.69
CA ILE A 793 4.51 -52.95 -38.54
C ILE A 793 3.17 -53.42 -37.85
N SER A 794 1.92 -52.91 -37.97
CA SER A 794 1.16 -51.85 -38.69
C SER A 794 0.35 -50.99 -37.66
N GLY A 795 -0.80 -50.31 -37.87
CA GLY A 795 -1.66 -49.95 -39.02
C GLY A 795 -2.76 -48.95 -38.54
N VAL A 796 -3.17 -47.86 -39.24
CA VAL A 796 -3.76 -47.70 -40.61
C VAL A 796 -5.22 -48.21 -40.67
N CYS A 797 -6.29 -47.47 -41.06
CA CYS A 797 -6.57 -46.06 -41.45
C CYS A 797 -8.15 -45.89 -41.57
N ASP A 798 -8.86 -44.81 -41.93
CA ASP A 798 -8.59 -43.41 -42.39
C ASP A 798 -9.83 -42.47 -42.24
N SER A 799 -9.69 -41.17 -42.60
CA SER A 799 -10.67 -40.26 -43.26
C SER A 799 -11.84 -39.54 -42.53
N SER A 800 -12.24 -38.40 -43.13
CA SER A 800 -13.35 -37.45 -42.81
C SER A 800 -14.49 -37.58 -43.87
N PRO A 801 -15.53 -36.68 -44.01
CA PRO A 801 -16.10 -35.60 -43.17
C PRO A 801 -17.68 -35.48 -43.18
N LEU A 802 -18.22 -34.36 -42.65
CA LEU A 802 -19.47 -33.63 -43.02
C LEU A 802 -20.93 -34.01 -42.56
N THR A 803 -21.69 -32.94 -42.28
CA THR A 803 -23.16 -32.66 -42.47
C THR A 803 -24.32 -33.16 -41.55
N LYS A 804 -24.87 -32.19 -40.78
CA LYS A 804 -26.28 -31.67 -40.73
C LYS A 804 -27.52 -32.57 -40.44
N ARG A 805 -28.40 -32.01 -39.56
CA ARG A 805 -29.89 -32.18 -39.44
C ARG A 805 -30.40 -33.53 -38.86
N SER A 806 -31.59 -33.65 -38.24
CA SER A 806 -32.70 -32.70 -37.93
C SER A 806 -33.59 -33.14 -36.73
N GLN A 807 -34.54 -32.27 -36.35
CA GLN A 807 -35.57 -32.37 -35.30
C GLN A 807 -36.58 -33.54 -35.42
N THR A 808 -37.19 -33.95 -34.28
CA THR A 808 -38.65 -33.92 -33.94
C THR A 808 -38.82 -34.44 -32.48
N ASP A 809 -39.44 -33.73 -31.53
CA ASP A 809 -40.88 -33.44 -31.23
C ASP A 809 -41.62 -34.53 -30.41
N GLY A 810 -42.37 -34.10 -29.36
CA GLY A 810 -43.20 -34.97 -28.50
C GLY A 810 -43.63 -34.34 -27.15
N THR A 811 -44.92 -34.03 -26.99
CA THR A 811 -45.56 -33.29 -25.85
C THR A 811 -47.00 -33.81 -25.62
N PRO A 812 -47.84 -33.32 -24.67
CA PRO A 812 -47.67 -32.95 -23.24
C PRO A 812 -48.84 -33.48 -22.33
N LEU A 813 -49.24 -32.74 -21.26
CA LEU A 813 -50.51 -32.72 -20.46
C LEU A 813 -50.49 -33.39 -19.05
N PRO A 814 -51.37 -32.98 -18.08
CA PRO A 814 -51.83 -31.60 -17.73
C PRO A 814 -52.11 -31.29 -16.21
N ALA A 815 -52.52 -30.04 -15.92
CA ALA A 815 -53.37 -29.54 -14.78
C ALA A 815 -52.76 -29.52 -13.33
N ASP A 816 -52.97 -28.51 -12.46
CA ASP A 816 -54.21 -27.83 -12.01
C ASP A 816 -54.01 -26.35 -11.50
N GLU A 817 -55.10 -25.59 -11.31
CA GLU A 817 -55.19 -24.30 -10.58
C GLU A 817 -56.06 -24.41 -9.30
N PRO A 818 -56.10 -23.39 -8.39
CA PRO A 818 -57.38 -22.66 -8.26
C PRO A 818 -57.36 -21.16 -7.81
N VAL A 819 -58.04 -20.32 -8.60
CA VAL A 819 -59.13 -19.37 -8.22
C VAL A 819 -58.89 -18.15 -7.29
N MET A 820 -59.47 -17.01 -7.68
CA MET A 820 -59.41 -15.67 -7.06
C MET A 820 -60.48 -15.39 -5.98
N LYS A 821 -60.34 -14.27 -5.24
CA LYS A 821 -61.46 -13.46 -4.69
C LYS A 821 -61.12 -11.96 -4.64
N LEU A 822 -62.11 -11.10 -4.89
CA LEU A 822 -61.99 -9.62 -4.91
C LEU A 822 -62.48 -8.96 -3.61
N GLN A 823 -61.89 -7.80 -3.28
CA GLN A 823 -62.59 -6.61 -2.78
C GLN A 823 -61.99 -5.40 -3.54
N LYS A 824 -62.71 -4.88 -4.54
CA LYS A 824 -63.64 -3.73 -4.49
C LYS A 824 -62.93 -2.36 -4.49
N ILE A 825 -63.20 -1.60 -5.56
CA ILE A 825 -62.81 -0.20 -5.77
C ILE A 825 -63.85 0.71 -5.10
N ASP A 826 -63.47 1.94 -4.77
CA ASP A 826 -64.40 3.04 -4.49
C ASP A 826 -64.17 4.15 -5.54
N GLU A 827 -65.24 4.78 -6.03
CA GLU A 827 -65.22 5.55 -7.29
C GLU A 827 -65.21 7.07 -7.08
N GLN A 828 -64.36 7.78 -7.81
CA GLN A 828 -64.60 9.15 -8.25
C GLN A 828 -64.16 9.27 -9.71
N GLY A 829 -65.03 9.82 -10.58
CA GLY A 829 -64.77 9.94 -12.01
C GLY A 829 -64.95 11.38 -12.50
N THR A 830 -64.22 11.77 -13.54
CA THR A 830 -64.39 13.06 -14.22
C THR A 830 -63.85 13.02 -15.65
N GLU A 831 -64.75 13.17 -16.62
CA GLU A 831 -64.56 13.74 -17.97
C GLU A 831 -63.50 13.17 -18.95
N PRO A 832 -63.65 13.39 -20.28
CA PRO A 832 -62.77 12.80 -21.28
C PRO A 832 -61.42 13.52 -21.35
N THR A 833 -60.40 12.92 -20.73
CA THR A 833 -59.01 13.40 -20.80
C THR A 833 -58.48 13.40 -22.23
N ALA A 834 -57.69 14.42 -22.57
CA ALA A 834 -56.92 14.48 -23.82
C ALA A 834 -56.03 13.25 -24.01
N PRO A 835 -55.68 12.85 -25.25
CA PRO A 835 -54.86 11.67 -25.50
C PRO A 835 -53.48 11.82 -24.86
N ASN A 836 -53.14 10.93 -23.92
CA ASN A 836 -51.87 10.98 -23.18
C ASN A 836 -50.69 10.92 -24.17
N VAL A 837 -49.82 11.92 -24.08
CA VAL A 837 -48.56 11.99 -24.85
C VAL A 837 -47.46 11.36 -24.01
N ALA A 838 -46.66 10.48 -24.61
CA ALA A 838 -45.53 9.86 -23.94
C ALA A 838 -44.42 10.89 -23.65
N THR A 839 -43.94 10.88 -22.40
CA THR A 839 -42.68 11.47 -21.95
C THR A 839 -41.91 10.42 -21.17
N GLU A 840 -40.60 10.61 -20.97
CA GLU A 840 -39.79 9.67 -20.19
C GLU A 840 -40.31 9.52 -18.75
N ASP A 841 -40.67 10.62 -18.07
CA ASP A 841 -41.25 10.59 -16.73
C ASP A 841 -42.59 9.84 -16.68
N ALA A 842 -43.50 10.07 -17.63
CA ALA A 842 -44.80 9.39 -17.65
C ALA A 842 -44.66 7.89 -17.95
N ILE A 843 -43.70 7.49 -18.79
CA ILE A 843 -43.36 6.08 -19.02
C ILE A 843 -42.82 5.44 -17.73
N LEU A 844 -42.01 6.16 -16.95
CA LEU A 844 -41.51 5.68 -15.66
C LEU A 844 -42.63 5.52 -14.63
N GLU A 845 -43.56 6.47 -14.51
CA GLU A 845 -44.73 6.34 -13.63
C GLU A 845 -45.59 5.12 -14.00
N LEU A 846 -45.80 4.88 -15.30
CA LEU A 846 -46.57 3.72 -15.77
C LEU A 846 -45.83 2.39 -15.52
N ALA A 847 -44.50 2.35 -15.69
CA ALA A 847 -43.65 1.21 -15.42
C ALA A 847 -43.39 0.96 -13.91
N ALA A 848 -43.68 1.92 -13.03
CA ALA A 848 -43.62 1.78 -11.58
C ALA A 848 -44.81 1.02 -10.97
N SER A 849 -45.80 0.65 -11.79
CA SER A 849 -46.93 -0.19 -11.38
C SER A 849 -46.49 -1.60 -10.94
N ARG A 850 -47.27 -2.24 -10.05
CA ARG A 850 -46.88 -3.50 -9.35
C ARG A 850 -46.43 -4.67 -10.26
N ASN A 851 -46.82 -4.67 -11.52
CA ASN A 851 -46.51 -5.75 -12.48
C ASN A 851 -45.62 -5.27 -13.65
N GLY A 852 -45.21 -4.00 -13.64
CA GLY A 852 -44.68 -3.31 -14.83
C GLY A 852 -45.73 -3.07 -15.91
N VAL A 853 -45.27 -2.53 -17.04
CA VAL A 853 -46.10 -2.26 -18.23
C VAL A 853 -45.57 -3.03 -19.44
N SER A 854 -46.44 -3.68 -20.21
CA SER A 854 -46.04 -4.27 -21.50
C SER A 854 -45.83 -3.18 -22.57
N LEU A 855 -45.11 -3.48 -23.65
CA LEU A 855 -45.01 -2.53 -24.77
C LEU A 855 -46.39 -2.17 -25.35
N GLU A 856 -47.31 -3.13 -25.38
CA GLU A 856 -48.63 -2.94 -26.00
C GLU A 856 -49.54 -2.12 -25.09
N ASP A 857 -49.46 -2.30 -23.77
CA ASP A 857 -50.15 -1.46 -22.79
C ASP A 857 -49.58 -0.04 -22.77
N ALA A 858 -48.27 0.14 -22.88
CA ALA A 858 -47.64 1.46 -22.94
C ALA A 858 -48.08 2.23 -24.19
N VAL A 859 -48.03 1.59 -25.38
CA VAL A 859 -48.48 2.20 -26.64
C VAL A 859 -49.99 2.48 -26.65
N LYS A 860 -50.79 1.66 -25.96
CA LYS A 860 -52.24 1.87 -25.79
C LYS A 860 -52.56 2.99 -24.78
N HIS A 861 -51.75 3.14 -23.74
CA HIS A 861 -51.89 4.20 -22.75
C HIS A 861 -51.50 5.56 -23.35
N PHE A 862 -50.37 5.64 -24.04
CA PHE A 862 -49.89 6.86 -24.70
C PHE A 862 -50.45 7.02 -26.12
N SER A 863 -51.78 6.99 -26.24
CA SER A 863 -52.51 7.09 -27.52
C SER A 863 -52.30 8.42 -28.26
N GLY A 864 -51.71 9.44 -27.63
CA GLY A 864 -51.27 10.69 -28.28
C GLY A 864 -49.90 10.59 -28.96
N SER A 865 -49.12 9.53 -28.72
CA SER A 865 -47.79 9.33 -29.28
C SER A 865 -47.74 8.21 -30.33
N LYS A 866 -46.85 8.36 -31.31
CA LYS A 866 -46.57 7.30 -32.29
C LYS A 866 -45.89 6.11 -31.63
N ARG A 867 -46.22 4.88 -32.05
CA ARG A 867 -45.67 3.62 -31.50
C ARG A 867 -44.14 3.62 -31.51
N GLU A 868 -43.54 4.14 -32.57
CA GLU A 868 -42.09 4.21 -32.75
C GLU A 868 -41.42 5.08 -31.67
N SER A 869 -42.05 6.20 -31.30
CA SER A 869 -41.54 7.12 -30.26
C SER A 869 -41.68 6.54 -28.85
N VAL A 870 -42.73 5.76 -28.58
CA VAL A 870 -42.88 5.03 -27.32
C VAL A 870 -41.84 3.90 -27.20
N VAL A 871 -41.55 3.20 -28.31
CA VAL A 871 -40.44 2.23 -28.37
C VAL A 871 -39.10 2.91 -28.13
N GLU A 872 -38.81 4.02 -28.83
CA GLU A 872 -37.54 4.75 -28.71
C GLU A 872 -37.30 5.27 -27.29
N MET A 873 -38.32 5.81 -26.60
CA MET A 873 -38.20 6.17 -25.18
C MET A 873 -38.04 4.96 -24.25
N LEU A 874 -38.73 3.84 -24.50
CA LEU A 874 -38.53 2.61 -23.70
C LEU A 874 -37.13 2.01 -23.89
N GLU A 875 -36.54 2.11 -25.09
CA GLU A 875 -35.15 1.71 -25.32
C GLU A 875 -34.14 2.72 -24.76
N SER A 876 -34.42 4.04 -24.82
CA SER A 876 -33.66 5.10 -24.13
C SER A 876 -33.58 4.81 -22.63
N LEU A 877 -34.73 4.61 -21.98
CA LEU A 877 -34.86 4.34 -20.55
C LEU A 877 -34.25 2.99 -20.14
N ARG A 878 -34.19 2.00 -21.04
CA ARG A 878 -33.47 0.74 -20.81
C ARG A 878 -31.95 0.94 -20.92
N CYS A 879 -31.48 1.74 -21.88
CA CYS A 879 -30.07 2.06 -22.06
C CYS A 879 -29.51 3.00 -20.98
N SER A 880 -30.36 3.83 -20.35
CA SER A 880 -30.00 4.66 -19.19
C SER A 880 -30.18 3.96 -17.83
N PHE A 881 -30.62 2.69 -17.83
CA PHE A 881 -30.92 1.90 -16.63
C PHE A 881 -31.99 2.52 -15.71
N ALA A 882 -32.96 3.22 -16.29
CA ALA A 882 -34.15 3.70 -15.59
C ALA A 882 -35.28 2.64 -15.57
N VAL A 883 -35.36 1.79 -16.61
CA VAL A 883 -36.22 0.58 -16.62
C VAL A 883 -35.45 -0.67 -17.00
N TYR A 884 -35.95 -1.83 -16.57
CA TYR A 884 -35.49 -3.15 -17.01
C TYR A 884 -36.66 -4.01 -17.51
N MET A 885 -36.37 -4.99 -18.36
CA MET A 885 -37.37 -5.89 -18.92
C MET A 885 -37.40 -7.23 -18.18
N LYS A 886 -38.59 -7.67 -17.76
CA LYS A 886 -38.82 -8.97 -17.12
C LYS A 886 -40.17 -9.54 -17.57
N ASN A 887 -40.16 -10.79 -18.03
CA ASN A 887 -41.36 -11.51 -18.50
C ASN A 887 -42.20 -10.75 -19.57
N GLY A 888 -41.56 -9.87 -20.37
CA GLY A 888 -42.24 -9.04 -21.39
C GLY A 888 -42.74 -7.67 -20.90
N CYS A 889 -42.72 -7.40 -19.59
CA CYS A 889 -43.00 -6.09 -19.02
C CYS A 889 -41.71 -5.27 -18.82
N TYR A 890 -41.83 -3.95 -18.92
CA TYR A 890 -40.87 -2.99 -18.41
C TYR A 890 -41.23 -2.62 -16.97
N LEU A 891 -40.24 -2.63 -16.08
CA LEU A 891 -40.35 -2.22 -14.68
C LEU A 891 -39.29 -1.16 -14.38
N VAL A 892 -39.59 -0.21 -13.50
CA VAL A 892 -38.56 0.69 -12.93
C VAL A 892 -37.56 -0.11 -12.08
N LEU A 893 -36.30 0.32 -12.09
CA LEU A 893 -35.16 -0.29 -11.39
C LEU A 893 -35.05 0.10 -9.90
#